data_AF-A0A151EC14-F1
#
_entry.id   AF-A0A151EC14-F1
#
_cell.length_a   1.000
_cell.length_b   1.000
_cell.length_c   1.000
_cell.angle_alpha   90.00
_cell.angle_beta   90.00
_cell.angle_gamma   90.00
#
_symmetry.space_group_name_H-M   'P 1'
#
loop_
_entity.id
_entity.type
_entity.pdbx_description
1 polymer ?
#
loop_
_entity_poly.entity_id
_entity_poly.type
_entity_poly.pdbx_seq_one_letter_code
_entity_poly.pdbx_strand_id
1 'polypeptide(L)'
;MLQKRGERKAQITLFVILALVILIAFLILYFAVFRRLSIEDGSEVEEVPEEFKVVSSYVEACIHDVGIKALKEMGMHGGYIDPLDSELTPVLLRYNPSAPTSYELTSLTGDEDGLVPYYLHVPGKSDYLNYRLGSFAPTIQSMEYQLSVYMSRELPKCTRGFKELEKQYDVDADDDNIKTTTYIKDDKIEFYVNYELNLTKENVKARIKQHHNIVRFPFKKYYELALNMMGAELISQFLESFTLSLISYYSGLDSNMLPPMIDYTNVPYVITWSNIKVWTDFSGLLRSYTPTLQVVGTKGYEPITVQGDDVEASFYKSLSMEIFNESLPNIAITFFYPDNTLSMRVQPSKGDRIKPNIEVQEGNQYIPKREFNTYKFYYDVAYPVIVEIRGYEPTTDIPEYSFLFALESNLIENKGVLAWNLGLGTVDWDYSYINTTFTFPEDSIHDADGNPINLKPRSTTKSLFCDEATWLSGEVSLRATDAKHKAPLEGVSVSYGCGDYDECWAGITDTAGEWKGKLPICQGGYLALSKEGYGSKTIMLSTQEGKGALLPTQKLEIIREINASVKKLEIQKIFNRNDDWEWEPGPDSIGLLQGIDEGAEQVILTITQTGFEAGTSPLTNTIIFGREGVSKGAIKLVPSEYEVTANLIDYNGVTIPANCSRVCSKRGLLGIGCTEHTYFPDPEVVLDPAPWGGVEIKTSTTGLLKITSAQLDNSQELDFRVLKLPNLQNSVPPGACLEQLEEMDKIDDYSRTYKAEVMPVFK
;
A
#
# COMPACT_ATOMS: atom_id res chain seq x y z
N MET A 1 -28.19 -69.75 -39.59
CA MET A 1 -27.38 -68.66 -39.03
C MET A 1 -27.06 -68.99 -37.58
N LEU A 2 -25.85 -69.49 -37.31
CA LEU A 2 -25.33 -69.69 -35.94
C LEU A 2 -23.89 -69.16 -35.94
N GLN A 3 -23.70 -67.99 -35.34
CA GLN A 3 -22.40 -67.31 -35.27
C GLN A 3 -21.78 -67.59 -33.90
N LYS A 4 -20.59 -68.21 -33.93
CA LYS A 4 -19.83 -68.67 -32.77
C LYS A 4 -19.13 -67.49 -32.09
N ARG A 5 -19.38 -67.33 -30.79
CA ARG A 5 -18.78 -66.34 -29.90
C ARG A 5 -17.73 -67.05 -29.03
N GLY A 6 -16.49 -66.58 -29.05
CA GLY A 6 -15.46 -67.03 -28.11
C GLY A 6 -14.07 -66.78 -28.66
N GLU A 7 -13.34 -65.85 -28.01
CA GLU A 7 -11.86 -65.68 -27.96
C GLU A 7 -11.47 -64.19 -27.83
N ARG A 8 -11.83 -63.53 -26.72
CA ARG A 8 -11.26 -62.20 -26.34
C ARG A 8 -11.05 -62.00 -24.83
N LYS A 9 -11.04 -63.08 -24.03
CA LYS A 9 -10.82 -62.99 -22.57
C LYS A 9 -9.43 -63.43 -22.11
N ALA A 10 -8.63 -64.10 -22.96
CA ALA A 10 -7.28 -64.54 -22.60
C ALA A 10 -6.19 -63.48 -22.83
N GLN A 11 -6.41 -62.51 -23.72
CA GLN A 11 -5.44 -61.43 -23.99
C GLN A 11 -5.42 -60.36 -22.88
N ILE A 12 -6.56 -60.09 -22.24
CA ILE A 12 -6.64 -59.05 -21.20
C ILE A 12 -5.82 -59.45 -19.97
N THR A 13 -5.83 -60.72 -19.60
CA THR A 13 -5.05 -61.23 -18.45
C THR A 13 -3.55 -61.06 -18.64
N LEU A 14 -3.06 -61.17 -19.88
CA LEU A 14 -1.64 -61.00 -20.19
C LEU A 14 -1.19 -59.55 -19.96
N PHE A 15 -1.99 -58.56 -20.38
CA PHE A 15 -1.67 -57.15 -20.19
C PHE A 15 -1.72 -56.72 -18.72
N VAL A 16 -2.64 -57.28 -17.93
CA VAL A 16 -2.71 -57.01 -16.48
C VAL A 16 -1.49 -57.56 -15.75
N ILE A 17 -1.05 -58.77 -16.10
CA ILE A 17 0.16 -59.37 -15.51
C ILE A 17 1.40 -58.56 -15.91
N LEU A 18 1.50 -58.14 -17.17
CA LEU A 18 2.64 -57.35 -17.65
C LEU A 18 2.72 -55.97 -16.95
N ALA A 19 1.59 -55.28 -16.79
CA ALA A 19 1.52 -54.01 -16.08
C ALA A 19 1.92 -54.15 -14.60
N LEU A 20 1.49 -55.23 -13.95
CA LEU A 20 1.86 -55.52 -12.56
C LEU A 20 3.37 -55.79 -12.42
N VAL A 21 3.98 -56.52 -13.35
CA VAL A 21 5.42 -56.79 -13.34
C VAL A 21 6.21 -55.50 -13.55
N ILE A 22 5.78 -54.61 -14.45
CA ILE A 22 6.42 -53.31 -14.67
C ILE A 22 6.29 -52.42 -13.44
N LEU A 23 5.11 -52.39 -12.79
CA LEU A 23 4.89 -51.65 -11.55
C LEU A 23 5.80 -52.15 -10.41
N ILE A 24 5.92 -53.47 -10.24
CA ILE A 24 6.80 -54.07 -9.22
C ILE A 24 8.26 -53.77 -9.55
N ALA A 25 8.67 -53.88 -10.81
CA ALA A 25 10.04 -53.54 -11.23
C ALA A 25 10.35 -52.06 -10.99
N PHE A 26 9.41 -51.17 -11.29
CA PHE A 26 9.54 -49.74 -11.02
C PHE A 26 9.59 -49.45 -9.51
N LEU A 27 8.76 -50.11 -8.70
CA LEU A 27 8.81 -49.99 -7.24
C LEU A 27 10.13 -50.50 -6.66
N ILE A 28 10.65 -51.63 -7.16
CA ILE A 28 11.96 -52.17 -6.74
C ILE A 28 13.08 -51.22 -7.17
N LEU A 29 13.05 -50.70 -8.40
CA LEU A 29 14.05 -49.76 -8.91
C LEU A 29 13.99 -48.43 -8.14
N TYR A 30 12.80 -47.91 -7.90
CA TYR A 30 12.55 -46.72 -7.09
C TYR A 30 13.07 -46.94 -5.67
N PHE A 31 12.73 -48.05 -5.02
CA PHE A 31 13.19 -48.35 -3.67
C PHE A 31 14.71 -48.59 -3.60
N ALA A 32 15.32 -49.18 -4.63
CA ALA A 32 16.76 -49.41 -4.72
C ALA A 32 17.55 -48.12 -5.00
N VAL A 33 17.02 -47.22 -5.83
CA VAL A 33 17.62 -45.91 -6.13
C VAL A 33 17.43 -44.95 -4.95
N PHE A 34 16.23 -44.94 -4.35
CA PHE A 34 15.93 -44.10 -3.18
C PHE A 34 16.70 -44.57 -1.94
N ARG A 35 16.90 -45.89 -1.73
CA ARG A 35 17.83 -46.38 -0.69
C ARG A 35 19.28 -46.00 -0.94
N ARG A 36 19.72 -45.84 -2.20
CA ARG A 36 21.08 -45.35 -2.48
C ARG A 36 21.22 -43.85 -2.29
N LEU A 37 20.15 -43.09 -2.42
CA LEU A 37 20.13 -41.64 -2.16
C LEU A 37 19.93 -41.31 -0.67
N SER A 38 19.36 -42.22 0.13
CA SER A 38 19.17 -42.05 1.59
C SER A 38 20.22 -42.75 2.46
N ILE A 39 21.31 -43.26 1.87
CA ILE A 39 22.43 -43.89 2.60
C ILE A 39 23.74 -43.24 2.13
N GLU A 40 23.99 -42.01 2.56
CA GLU A 40 25.36 -41.47 2.61
C GLU A 40 25.64 -40.49 3.77
N ASP A 41 24.66 -40.13 4.62
CA ASP A 41 24.89 -39.31 5.84
C ASP A 41 24.81 -40.08 7.17
N GLY A 42 24.65 -41.40 7.11
CA GLY A 42 24.85 -42.26 8.27
C GLY A 42 26.31 -42.69 8.34
N SER A 43 27.20 -41.83 8.81
CA SER A 43 28.52 -42.28 9.23
C SER A 43 28.34 -43.42 10.24
N GLU A 44 28.88 -44.60 9.92
CA GLU A 44 29.17 -45.59 10.96
C GLU A 44 30.12 -44.90 11.93
N VAL A 45 29.58 -44.45 13.07
CA VAL A 45 30.37 -43.86 14.15
C VAL A 45 31.42 -44.89 14.51
N GLU A 46 32.67 -44.63 14.12
CA GLU A 46 33.80 -45.50 14.41
C GLU A 46 33.83 -45.72 15.92
N GLU A 47 33.71 -46.97 16.38
CA GLU A 47 33.65 -47.27 17.82
C GLU A 47 34.93 -46.76 18.50
N VAL A 48 34.79 -45.64 19.21
CA VAL A 48 35.90 -44.99 19.90
C VAL A 48 36.36 -45.91 21.04
N PRO A 49 37.65 -46.32 21.10
CA PRO A 49 38.15 -47.12 22.20
C PRO A 49 37.90 -46.44 23.54
N GLU A 50 37.60 -47.23 24.58
CA GLU A 50 37.21 -46.73 25.90
C GLU A 50 38.23 -45.73 26.48
N GLU A 51 39.51 -45.92 26.17
CA GLU A 51 40.63 -45.10 26.62
C GLU A 51 40.58 -43.66 26.08
N PHE A 52 39.93 -43.43 24.94
CA PHE A 52 39.86 -42.14 24.24
C PHE A 52 38.49 -41.46 24.35
N LYS A 53 37.51 -42.08 25.01
CA LYS A 53 36.18 -41.48 25.23
C LYS A 53 36.24 -40.10 25.88
N VAL A 54 37.22 -39.85 26.76
CA VAL A 54 37.44 -38.55 27.40
C VAL A 54 37.75 -37.46 26.38
N VAL A 55 38.59 -37.76 25.37
CA VAL A 55 38.94 -36.80 24.32
C VAL A 55 37.74 -36.54 23.41
N SER A 56 37.01 -37.59 23.00
CA SER A 56 35.78 -37.41 22.20
C SER A 56 34.74 -36.58 22.93
N SER A 57 34.50 -36.88 24.22
CA SER A 57 33.55 -36.13 25.04
C SER A 57 33.97 -34.67 25.23
N TYR A 58 35.28 -34.39 25.31
CA TYR A 58 35.79 -33.02 25.38
C TYR A 58 35.52 -32.24 24.08
N VAL A 59 35.73 -32.87 22.92
CA VAL A 59 35.41 -32.26 21.62
C VAL A 59 33.91 -32.06 21.46
N GLU A 60 33.10 -33.05 21.79
CA GLU A 60 31.64 -32.95 21.74
C GLU A 60 31.10 -31.85 22.67
N ALA A 61 31.68 -31.68 23.87
CA ALA A 61 31.36 -30.57 24.75
C ALA A 61 31.73 -29.22 24.12
N CYS A 62 32.89 -29.13 23.47
CA CYS A 62 33.27 -27.93 22.73
C CYS A 62 32.33 -27.61 21.56
N ILE A 63 31.89 -28.63 20.80
CA ILE A 63 30.90 -28.46 19.73
C ILE A 63 29.58 -27.95 20.33
N HIS A 64 29.15 -28.50 21.47
CA HIS A 64 27.94 -28.07 22.15
C HIS A 64 28.02 -26.60 22.59
N ASP A 65 29.11 -26.20 23.27
CA ASP A 65 29.31 -24.84 23.77
C ASP A 65 29.43 -23.82 22.64
N VAL A 66 30.19 -24.13 21.58
CA VAL A 66 30.33 -23.28 20.39
C VAL A 66 28.99 -23.17 19.66
N GLY A 67 28.22 -24.26 19.57
CA GLY A 67 26.91 -24.28 18.95
C GLY A 67 25.91 -23.40 19.69
N ILE A 68 25.86 -23.48 21.02
CA ILE A 68 25.03 -22.60 21.86
C ILE A 68 25.41 -21.14 21.67
N LYS A 69 26.71 -20.83 21.68
CA LYS A 69 27.20 -19.46 21.46
C LYS A 69 26.73 -18.94 20.10
N ALA A 70 26.96 -19.72 19.03
CA ALA A 70 26.57 -19.36 17.68
C ALA A 70 25.06 -19.09 17.56
N LEU A 71 24.22 -19.93 18.16
CA LEU A 71 22.76 -19.75 18.15
C LEU A 71 22.30 -18.50 18.89
N LYS A 72 22.97 -18.13 19.98
CA LYS A 72 22.69 -16.88 20.72
C LYS A 72 23.02 -15.66 19.89
N GLU A 73 24.22 -15.60 19.30
CA GLU A 73 24.60 -14.52 18.37
C GLU A 73 23.62 -14.44 17.19
N MET A 74 23.27 -15.60 16.63
CA MET A 74 22.28 -15.72 15.54
C MET A 74 20.92 -15.13 15.91
N GLY A 75 20.46 -15.35 17.15
CA GLY A 75 19.21 -14.76 17.63
C GLY A 75 19.32 -13.25 17.77
N MET A 76 20.44 -12.76 18.30
CA MET A 76 20.67 -11.33 18.52
C MET A 76 20.78 -10.53 17.22
N HIS A 77 21.18 -11.14 16.10
CA HIS A 77 21.23 -10.48 14.79
C HIS A 77 20.23 -11.05 13.77
N GLY A 78 19.08 -11.53 14.21
CA GLY A 78 17.94 -11.83 13.33
C GLY A 78 18.17 -12.93 12.31
N GLY A 79 18.89 -13.97 12.71
CA GLY A 79 19.25 -15.10 11.86
C GLY A 79 20.65 -15.01 11.26
N TYR A 80 21.40 -13.94 11.52
CA TYR A 80 22.81 -13.85 11.14
C TYR A 80 23.71 -14.03 12.36
N ILE A 81 24.82 -14.76 12.24
CA ILE A 81 25.78 -14.84 13.36
C ILE A 81 26.55 -13.52 13.46
N ASP A 82 27.04 -13.01 12.32
CA ASP A 82 27.66 -11.69 12.19
C ASP A 82 27.24 -11.11 10.83
N PRO A 83 26.34 -10.11 10.81
CA PRO A 83 25.83 -9.52 9.58
C PRO A 83 26.88 -8.88 8.67
N LEU A 84 28.06 -8.51 9.21
CA LEU A 84 29.10 -7.79 8.47
C LEU A 84 30.27 -8.71 8.06
N ASP A 85 30.34 -9.92 8.61
CA ASP A 85 31.36 -10.92 8.24
C ASP A 85 31.03 -11.56 6.89
N SER A 86 31.81 -11.20 5.87
CA SER A 86 31.63 -11.71 4.50
C SER A 86 31.90 -13.21 4.31
N GLU A 87 32.57 -13.87 5.27
CA GLU A 87 32.78 -15.33 5.23
C GLU A 87 31.56 -16.09 5.75
N LEU A 88 30.88 -15.52 6.75
CA LEU A 88 29.66 -16.10 7.31
C LEU A 88 28.44 -15.71 6.47
N THR A 89 28.33 -14.43 6.13
CA THR A 89 27.14 -13.84 5.52
C THR A 89 27.35 -13.69 4.02
N PRO A 90 26.72 -14.54 3.18
CA PRO A 90 26.92 -14.53 1.73
C PRO A 90 26.22 -13.36 1.02
N VAL A 91 25.46 -12.55 1.77
CA VAL A 91 24.72 -11.40 1.27
C VAL A 91 25.41 -10.12 1.75
N LEU A 92 25.52 -9.12 0.89
CA LEU A 92 26.06 -7.83 1.28
C LEU A 92 25.00 -7.06 2.10
N LEU A 93 25.16 -7.01 3.41
CA LEU A 93 24.35 -6.20 4.31
C LEU A 93 25.12 -4.94 4.70
N ARG A 94 24.46 -3.78 4.67
CA ARG A 94 25.08 -2.50 4.99
C ARG A 94 24.34 -1.82 6.12
N TYR A 95 25.11 -1.06 6.89
CA TYR A 95 24.62 -0.24 7.98
C TYR A 95 25.11 1.20 7.82
N ASN A 96 24.25 2.16 8.13
CA ASN A 96 24.64 3.56 8.25
C ASN A 96 23.83 4.24 9.36
N PRO A 97 24.46 4.66 10.47
CA PRO A 97 23.77 5.29 11.59
C PRO A 97 23.12 6.63 11.23
N SER A 98 23.60 7.32 10.19
CA SER A 98 23.03 8.61 9.75
C SER A 98 21.83 8.46 8.81
N ALA A 99 21.57 7.25 8.31
CA ALA A 99 20.47 6.97 7.39
C ALA A 99 19.92 5.55 7.60
N PRO A 100 19.42 5.22 8.79
CA PRO A 100 19.12 3.86 9.20
C PRO A 100 17.97 3.21 8.41
N THR A 101 17.10 4.01 7.78
CA THR A 101 16.02 3.51 6.90
C THR A 101 16.41 3.49 5.42
N SER A 102 17.69 3.60 5.09
CA SER A 102 18.17 3.60 3.70
C SER A 102 19.01 2.37 3.36
N TYR A 103 19.29 1.51 4.35
CA TYR A 103 20.18 0.35 4.22
C TYR A 103 19.54 -0.89 4.87
N GLU A 104 20.14 -2.05 4.62
CA GLU A 104 19.59 -3.37 4.95
C GLU A 104 19.61 -3.69 6.46
N LEU A 105 20.44 -2.99 7.23
CA LEU A 105 20.59 -3.15 8.68
C LEU A 105 20.20 -1.87 9.44
N THR A 106 19.68 -2.07 10.65
CA THR A 106 19.56 -1.04 11.69
C THR A 106 20.24 -1.53 12.97
N SER A 107 20.31 -0.68 14.01
CA SER A 107 20.98 -1.00 15.27
C SER A 107 20.11 -0.72 16.48
N LEU A 108 20.09 -1.65 17.44
CA LEU A 108 19.44 -1.48 18.73
C LEU A 108 20.16 -0.48 19.63
N THR A 109 21.50 -0.48 19.58
CA THR A 109 22.40 0.34 20.41
C THR A 109 22.83 1.62 19.72
N GLY A 110 22.63 1.72 18.41
CA GLY A 110 23.13 2.81 17.56
C GLY A 110 24.55 2.59 17.03
N ASP A 111 25.19 1.49 17.39
CA ASP A 111 26.53 1.08 16.94
C ASP A 111 26.50 -0.30 16.24
N GLU A 112 27.66 -0.81 15.85
CA GLU A 112 27.81 -2.06 15.11
C GLU A 112 27.60 -3.32 15.97
N ASP A 113 27.54 -3.20 17.30
CA ASP A 113 27.41 -4.35 18.22
C ASP A 113 25.96 -4.83 18.36
N GLY A 114 24.97 -4.05 17.89
CA GLY A 114 23.54 -4.33 18.02
C GLY A 114 22.81 -4.41 16.68
N LEU A 115 23.49 -4.88 15.62
CA LEU A 115 22.96 -4.87 14.27
C LEU A 115 21.86 -5.90 14.06
N VAL A 116 20.75 -5.47 13.47
CA VAL A 116 19.60 -6.30 13.16
C VAL A 116 19.12 -6.04 11.72
N PRO A 117 18.81 -7.09 10.94
CA PRO A 117 18.32 -6.93 9.58
C PRO A 117 16.86 -6.50 9.55
N TYR A 118 16.49 -5.73 8.53
CA TYR A 118 15.08 -5.50 8.24
C TYR A 118 14.45 -6.72 7.58
N TYR A 119 13.48 -7.31 8.25
CA TYR A 119 12.65 -8.35 7.66
C TYR A 119 11.61 -7.75 6.70
N LEU A 120 11.17 -6.52 6.95
CA LEU A 120 10.36 -5.74 6.03
C LEU A 120 10.97 -4.34 5.88
N HIS A 121 11.34 -3.98 4.64
CA HIS A 121 12.06 -2.75 4.33
C HIS A 121 11.63 -2.15 2.99
N VAL A 122 11.76 -0.83 2.85
CA VAL A 122 11.64 -0.11 1.59
C VAL A 122 13.00 0.50 1.23
N PRO A 123 13.93 -0.29 0.64
CA PRO A 123 15.27 0.18 0.33
C PRO A 123 15.30 1.33 -0.68
N GLY A 124 16.12 2.34 -0.37
CA GLY A 124 16.51 3.39 -1.32
C GLY A 124 15.43 4.41 -1.63
N LYS A 125 15.39 5.52 -0.87
CA LYS A 125 14.57 6.72 -1.18
C LYS A 125 15.13 7.56 -2.34
N SER A 126 15.98 7.02 -3.23
CA SER A 126 16.81 7.88 -4.09
C SER A 126 16.12 8.40 -5.34
N ASP A 127 15.06 7.76 -5.82
CA ASP A 127 14.26 8.29 -6.93
C ASP A 127 12.81 7.88 -6.69
N TYR A 128 11.94 8.87 -6.65
CA TYR A 128 10.49 8.76 -6.39
C TYR A 128 9.80 7.62 -7.15
N LEU A 129 10.39 7.08 -8.22
CA LEU A 129 9.74 6.24 -9.23
C LEU A 129 9.60 4.74 -8.91
N ASN A 130 10.21 4.17 -7.86
CA ASN A 130 10.11 2.73 -7.57
C ASN A 130 10.28 2.36 -6.08
N TYR A 131 9.21 2.38 -5.29
CA TYR A 131 9.23 1.79 -3.95
C TYR A 131 9.12 0.26 -4.04
N ARG A 132 10.23 -0.44 -3.79
CA ARG A 132 10.26 -1.91 -3.71
C ARG A 132 10.21 -2.31 -2.24
N LEU A 133 9.26 -3.15 -1.87
CA LEU A 133 9.29 -3.84 -0.58
C LEU A 133 10.27 -5.00 -0.68
N GLY A 134 11.22 -5.04 0.25
CA GLY A 134 12.24 -6.08 0.36
C GLY A 134 12.23 -6.74 1.73
N SER A 135 12.81 -7.93 1.79
CA SER A 135 13.09 -8.66 3.03
C SER A 135 14.53 -9.10 3.06
N PHE A 136 15.20 -8.90 4.20
CA PHE A 136 16.54 -9.40 4.49
C PHE A 136 16.52 -10.49 5.55
N ALA A 137 15.42 -11.24 5.66
CA ALA A 137 15.37 -12.46 6.45
C ALA A 137 16.22 -13.56 5.76
N PRO A 138 17.16 -14.22 6.47
CA PRO A 138 17.98 -15.30 5.90
C PRO A 138 17.18 -16.60 5.79
N THR A 139 17.47 -17.42 4.77
CA THR A 139 16.87 -18.77 4.68
C THR A 139 17.45 -19.72 5.74
N ILE A 140 16.73 -20.81 6.06
CA ILE A 140 17.22 -21.86 6.97
C ILE A 140 18.58 -22.39 6.48
N GLN A 141 18.74 -22.62 5.18
CA GLN A 141 19.95 -23.12 4.55
C GLN A 141 21.11 -22.12 4.69
N SER A 142 20.82 -20.81 4.60
CA SER A 142 21.83 -19.78 4.88
C SER A 142 22.25 -19.77 6.35
N MET A 143 21.32 -20.01 7.28
CA MET A 143 21.63 -20.13 8.71
C MET A 143 22.43 -21.40 9.03
N GLU A 144 22.06 -22.55 8.45
CA GLU A 144 22.81 -23.81 8.54
C GLU A 144 24.25 -23.67 8.01
N TYR A 145 24.42 -22.95 6.89
CA TYR A 145 25.73 -22.61 6.34
C TYR A 145 26.56 -21.77 7.32
N GLN A 146 25.98 -20.69 7.85
CA GLN A 146 26.63 -19.80 8.82
C GLN A 146 27.09 -20.57 10.07
N LEU A 147 26.22 -21.41 10.64
CA LEU A 147 26.53 -22.26 11.79
C LEU A 147 27.68 -23.22 11.48
N SER A 148 27.71 -23.78 10.28
CA SER A 148 28.75 -24.71 9.84
C SER A 148 30.12 -24.02 9.69
N VAL A 149 30.16 -22.84 9.07
CA VAL A 149 31.38 -22.05 8.94
C VAL A 149 31.87 -21.56 10.30
N TYR A 150 30.97 -21.03 11.13
CA TYR A 150 31.30 -20.56 12.48
C TYR A 150 31.85 -21.69 13.36
N MET A 151 31.20 -22.85 13.35
CA MET A 151 31.67 -24.04 14.10
C MET A 151 33.09 -24.43 13.68
N SER A 152 33.34 -24.53 12.37
CA SER A 152 34.65 -24.92 11.85
C SER A 152 35.75 -23.93 12.23
N ARG A 153 35.40 -22.63 12.33
CA ARG A 153 36.32 -21.54 12.69
C ARG A 153 36.60 -21.43 14.19
N GLU A 154 35.59 -21.64 15.03
CA GLU A 154 35.69 -21.43 16.48
C GLU A 154 36.07 -22.69 17.26
N LEU A 155 35.85 -23.89 16.69
CA LEU A 155 36.16 -25.15 17.37
C LEU A 155 37.65 -25.28 17.81
N PRO A 156 38.67 -24.93 16.98
CA PRO A 156 40.07 -24.95 17.42
C PRO A 156 40.34 -24.02 18.62
N LYS A 157 39.63 -22.89 18.69
CA LYS A 157 39.76 -21.92 19.80
C LYS A 157 39.15 -22.50 21.08
N CYS A 158 38.07 -23.27 20.97
CA CYS A 158 37.46 -23.96 22.11
C CYS A 158 38.37 -25.06 22.65
N THR A 159 38.91 -25.92 21.78
CA THR A 159 39.75 -27.04 22.21
C THR A 159 41.10 -26.58 22.78
N ARG A 160 41.55 -25.36 22.40
CA ARG A 160 42.82 -24.74 22.82
C ARG A 160 44.04 -25.62 22.51
N GLY A 161 43.96 -26.40 21.43
CA GLY A 161 44.98 -27.39 21.08
C GLY A 161 45.14 -28.48 22.15
N PHE A 162 44.08 -28.81 22.90
CA PHE A 162 44.05 -29.89 23.89
C PHE A 162 45.06 -29.77 25.04
N LYS A 163 45.56 -28.57 25.33
CA LYS A 163 46.53 -28.28 26.41
C LYS A 163 46.16 -28.86 27.79
N GLU A 164 44.86 -28.96 28.07
CA GLU A 164 44.35 -29.51 29.34
C GLU A 164 44.49 -31.04 29.43
N LEU A 165 44.61 -31.72 28.28
CA LEU A 165 44.71 -33.18 28.14
C LEU A 165 46.14 -33.68 27.82
N GLU A 166 47.07 -32.79 27.44
CA GLU A 166 48.47 -33.12 27.08
C GLU A 166 49.23 -33.95 28.14
N LYS A 167 48.83 -33.87 29.41
CA LYS A 167 49.46 -34.67 30.49
C LYS A 167 49.15 -36.16 30.40
N GLN A 168 48.07 -36.54 29.71
CA GLN A 168 47.55 -37.92 29.66
C GLN A 168 47.45 -38.47 28.24
N TYR A 169 47.42 -37.58 27.23
CA TYR A 169 47.20 -37.92 25.83
C TYR A 169 48.16 -37.11 24.96
N ASP A 170 48.72 -37.75 23.94
CA ASP A 170 49.35 -37.07 22.81
C ASP A 170 48.30 -36.95 21.71
N VAL A 171 47.89 -35.72 21.41
CA VAL A 171 46.79 -35.39 20.50
C VAL A 171 47.34 -34.59 19.34
N ASP A 172 47.34 -35.20 18.16
CA ASP A 172 47.68 -34.55 16.90
C ASP A 172 46.38 -34.27 16.13
N ALA A 173 46.02 -32.98 16.04
CA ALA A 173 44.75 -32.50 15.52
C ALA A 173 44.94 -31.71 14.22
N ASP A 174 44.15 -32.03 13.19
CA ASP A 174 44.17 -31.35 11.90
C ASP A 174 43.24 -30.10 11.93
N ASP A 175 43.69 -29.06 12.62
CA ASP A 175 42.91 -27.82 12.83
C ASP A 175 42.60 -27.07 11.51
N ASP A 176 43.39 -27.29 10.45
CA ASP A 176 43.25 -26.59 9.17
C ASP A 176 42.16 -27.21 8.26
N ASN A 177 41.72 -28.44 8.53
CA ASN A 177 40.79 -29.19 7.67
C ASN A 177 39.45 -29.54 8.33
N ILE A 178 39.07 -28.81 9.38
CA ILE A 178 37.77 -29.02 10.05
C ILE A 178 36.64 -28.68 9.07
N LYS A 179 35.71 -29.63 8.89
CA LYS A 179 34.50 -29.42 8.10
C LYS A 179 33.28 -29.73 8.94
N THR A 180 32.37 -28.77 9.04
CA THR A 180 31.09 -28.97 9.74
C THR A 180 29.94 -28.95 8.74
N THR A 181 28.91 -29.74 9.03
CA THR A 181 27.59 -29.65 8.41
C THR A 181 26.56 -29.55 9.52
N THR A 182 25.68 -28.56 9.42
CA THR A 182 24.67 -28.26 10.44
C THR A 182 23.28 -28.45 9.84
N TYR A 183 22.36 -29.02 10.63
CA TYR A 183 20.95 -29.11 10.26
C TYR A 183 20.06 -28.53 11.36
N ILE A 184 19.18 -27.61 10.99
CA ILE A 184 18.16 -27.04 11.88
C ILE A 184 16.88 -27.88 11.72
N LYS A 185 16.50 -28.60 12.77
CA LYS A 185 15.23 -29.34 12.87
C LYS A 185 14.24 -28.53 13.71
N ASP A 186 13.01 -29.04 13.84
CA ASP A 186 11.95 -28.33 14.56
C ASP A 186 12.25 -28.14 16.05
N ASP A 187 12.89 -29.12 16.70
CA ASP A 187 13.14 -29.15 18.15
C ASP A 187 14.64 -29.19 18.54
N LYS A 188 15.54 -29.28 17.56
CA LYS A 188 16.98 -29.44 17.78
C LYS A 188 17.83 -28.96 16.60
N ILE A 189 19.12 -28.78 16.86
CA ILE A 189 20.15 -28.49 15.88
C ILE A 189 21.19 -29.60 15.95
N GLU A 190 21.53 -30.17 14.80
CA GLU A 190 22.49 -31.28 14.68
C GLU A 190 23.77 -30.77 14.02
N PHE A 191 24.91 -30.99 14.66
CA PHE A 191 26.24 -30.64 14.16
C PHE A 191 27.02 -31.91 13.83
N TYR A 192 27.34 -32.09 12.56
CA TYR A 192 28.20 -33.15 12.06
C TYR A 192 29.57 -32.57 11.73
N VAL A 193 30.57 -32.87 12.56
CA VAL A 193 31.91 -32.27 12.46
C VAL A 193 32.91 -33.35 12.06
N ASN A 194 33.56 -33.15 10.92
CA ASN A 194 34.74 -33.89 10.53
C ASN A 194 35.97 -33.15 11.06
N TYR A 195 36.50 -33.61 12.18
CA TYR A 195 37.70 -33.10 12.85
C TYR A 195 38.60 -34.29 13.17
N GLU A 196 39.68 -34.41 12.38
CA GLU A 196 40.55 -35.58 12.47
C GLU A 196 41.56 -35.45 13.61
N LEU A 197 41.50 -36.41 14.53
CA LEU A 197 42.35 -36.52 15.71
C LEU A 197 43.13 -37.83 15.68
N ASN A 198 44.45 -37.74 15.67
CA ASN A 198 45.35 -38.86 15.89
C ASN A 198 45.73 -38.89 17.37
N LEU A 199 45.27 -39.92 18.09
CA LEU A 199 45.41 -40.02 19.54
C LEU A 199 46.40 -41.12 19.90
N THR A 200 47.33 -40.81 20.81
CA THR A 200 48.23 -41.80 21.40
C THR A 200 48.16 -41.73 22.94
N LYS A 201 47.91 -42.87 23.58
CA LYS A 201 48.01 -43.03 25.03
C LYS A 201 48.80 -44.30 25.33
N GLU A 202 49.96 -44.14 25.96
CA GLU A 202 50.92 -45.24 26.20
C GLU A 202 51.27 -45.98 24.88
N ASN A 203 50.72 -47.18 24.66
CA ASN A 203 50.93 -47.99 23.44
C ASN A 203 49.68 -48.12 22.56
N VAL A 204 48.57 -47.50 22.94
CA VAL A 204 47.32 -47.55 22.15
C VAL A 204 47.27 -46.32 21.26
N LYS A 205 46.96 -46.55 19.98
CA LYS A 205 46.72 -45.49 18.99
C LYS A 205 45.29 -45.60 18.48
N ALA A 206 44.63 -44.48 18.32
CA ALA A 206 43.34 -44.39 17.66
C ALA A 206 43.32 -43.18 16.71
N ARG A 207 42.46 -43.26 15.71
CA ARG A 207 42.14 -42.15 14.83
C ARG A 207 40.64 -41.92 14.95
N ILE A 208 40.25 -40.70 15.29
CA ILE A 208 38.84 -40.30 15.37
C ILE A 208 38.65 -39.21 14.33
N LYS A 209 37.65 -39.34 13.47
CA LYS A 209 37.41 -38.36 12.39
C LYS A 209 36.14 -37.57 12.57
N GLN A 210 35.08 -38.25 13.00
CA GLN A 210 33.74 -37.69 12.98
C GLN A 210 33.24 -37.55 14.40
N HIS A 211 32.72 -36.36 14.67
CA HIS A 211 32.06 -36.00 15.90
C HIS A 211 30.64 -35.56 15.57
N HIS A 212 29.71 -35.88 16.45
CA HIS A 212 28.31 -35.50 16.31
C HIS A 212 27.81 -34.97 17.63
N ASN A 213 27.17 -33.81 17.59
CA ASN A 213 26.55 -33.22 18.76
C ASN A 213 25.16 -32.67 18.41
N ILE A 214 24.25 -32.75 19.38
CA ILE A 214 22.88 -32.26 19.26
C ILE A 214 22.67 -31.19 20.31
N VAL A 215 22.31 -29.99 19.87
CA VAL A 215 21.79 -28.93 20.75
C VAL A 215 20.27 -28.98 20.72
N ARG A 216 19.65 -29.32 21.85
CA ARG A 216 18.19 -29.40 22.00
C ARG A 216 17.64 -28.00 22.19
N PHE A 217 17.18 -27.38 21.10
CA PHE A 217 16.60 -26.05 21.11
C PHE A 217 15.70 -25.83 19.89
N PRO A 218 14.44 -25.39 20.05
CA PRO A 218 13.51 -25.20 18.94
C PRO A 218 13.76 -23.86 18.22
N PHE A 219 14.93 -23.66 17.63
CA PHE A 219 15.30 -22.41 16.96
C PHE A 219 14.30 -22.01 15.86
N LYS A 220 13.86 -23.00 15.06
CA LYS A 220 12.93 -22.79 13.94
C LYS A 220 11.63 -22.12 14.38
N LYS A 221 11.11 -22.44 15.57
CA LYS A 221 9.93 -21.81 16.16
C LYS A 221 10.09 -20.29 16.30
N TYR A 222 11.24 -19.80 16.77
CA TYR A 222 11.48 -18.36 16.94
C TYR A 222 11.57 -17.63 15.60
N TYR A 223 12.26 -18.24 14.65
CA TYR A 223 12.37 -17.72 13.28
C TYR A 223 11.00 -17.64 12.59
N GLU A 224 10.17 -18.69 12.69
CA GLU A 224 8.81 -18.69 12.15
C GLU A 224 7.91 -17.63 12.78
N LEU A 225 8.04 -17.39 14.10
CA LEU A 225 7.32 -16.31 14.76
C LEU A 225 7.75 -14.93 14.23
N ALA A 226 9.04 -14.72 13.94
CA ALA A 226 9.52 -13.49 13.31
C ALA A 226 8.97 -13.31 11.89
N LEU A 227 8.90 -14.38 11.09
CA LEU A 227 8.26 -14.36 9.77
C LEU A 227 6.75 -14.08 9.84
N ASN A 228 6.06 -14.63 10.83
CA ASN A 228 4.63 -14.36 11.05
C ASN A 228 4.37 -12.90 11.43
N MET A 229 5.22 -12.32 12.28
CA MET A 229 5.20 -10.89 12.62
C MET A 229 5.40 -10.01 11.37
N MET A 230 6.40 -10.33 10.54
CA MET A 230 6.65 -9.66 9.27
C MET A 230 5.45 -9.76 8.33
N GLY A 231 4.84 -10.95 8.21
CA GLY A 231 3.65 -11.17 7.39
C GLY A 231 2.42 -10.39 7.90
N ALA A 232 2.25 -10.30 9.22
CA ALA A 232 1.18 -9.51 9.82
C ALA A 232 1.37 -8.01 9.55
N GLU A 233 2.60 -7.50 9.63
CA GLU A 233 2.89 -6.11 9.28
C GLU A 233 2.61 -5.83 7.81
N LEU A 234 3.06 -6.72 6.91
CA LEU A 234 2.81 -6.58 5.48
C LEU A 234 1.31 -6.51 5.13
N ILE A 235 0.47 -7.29 5.83
CA ILE A 235 -0.97 -7.38 5.54
C ILE A 235 -1.77 -6.27 6.23
N SER A 236 -1.48 -6.00 7.50
CA SER A 236 -2.28 -5.11 8.34
C SER A 236 -1.72 -3.70 8.48
N GLN A 237 -0.46 -3.48 8.12
CA GLN A 237 0.23 -2.18 8.24
C GLN A 237 0.05 -1.62 9.66
N PHE A 238 0.34 -2.45 10.67
CA PHE A 238 0.00 -2.12 12.04
C PHE A 238 0.94 -1.03 12.58
N LEU A 239 2.20 -0.96 12.13
CA LEU A 239 3.08 0.14 12.51
C LEU A 239 2.66 1.45 11.85
N GLU A 240 2.19 1.44 10.60
CA GLU A 240 1.61 2.62 9.97
C GLU A 240 0.35 3.08 10.71
N SER A 241 -0.53 2.14 11.07
CA SER A 241 -1.75 2.41 11.82
C SER A 241 -1.45 2.99 13.21
N PHE A 242 -0.44 2.45 13.89
CA PHE A 242 0.10 2.99 15.14
C PHE A 242 0.63 4.42 14.96
N THR A 243 1.41 4.66 13.91
CA THR A 243 1.98 5.97 13.57
C THR A 243 0.88 7.00 13.32
N LEU A 244 -0.13 6.66 12.53
CA LEU A 244 -1.30 7.51 12.28
C LEU A 244 -2.10 7.77 13.55
N SER A 245 -2.24 6.77 14.43
CA SER A 245 -2.92 6.92 15.71
C SER A 245 -2.18 7.90 16.62
N LEU A 246 -0.85 7.84 16.67
CA LEU A 246 -0.03 8.83 17.39
C LEU A 246 -0.21 10.24 16.83
N ILE A 247 -0.13 10.41 15.50
CA ILE A 247 -0.33 11.71 14.86
C ILE A 247 -1.74 12.23 15.18
N SER A 248 -2.76 11.39 15.01
CA SER A 248 -4.15 11.77 15.23
C SER A 248 -4.40 12.18 16.68
N TYR A 249 -3.89 11.43 17.66
CA TYR A 249 -4.14 11.69 19.07
C TYR A 249 -3.34 12.89 19.62
N TYR A 250 -2.10 13.09 19.14
CA TYR A 250 -1.21 14.17 19.60
C TYR A 250 -1.16 15.39 18.70
N SER A 251 -2.07 15.51 17.72
CA SER A 251 -2.17 16.69 16.86
C SER A 251 -3.35 17.59 17.24
N GLY A 252 -3.26 18.86 16.85
CA GLY A 252 -4.34 19.82 17.06
C GLY A 252 -3.89 21.25 16.78
N LEU A 253 -4.83 22.19 16.86
CA LEU A 253 -4.57 23.63 16.71
C LEU A 253 -3.92 24.23 17.98
N ASP A 254 -2.72 23.73 18.32
CA ASP A 254 -1.81 24.27 19.32
C ASP A 254 -0.36 24.11 18.83
N SER A 255 0.45 25.16 18.96
CA SER A 255 1.88 25.13 18.61
C SER A 255 2.73 24.14 19.42
N ASN A 256 2.20 23.64 20.54
CA ASN A 256 2.83 22.61 21.36
C ASN A 256 2.41 21.18 20.99
N MET A 257 1.41 21.03 20.10
CA MET A 257 0.95 19.75 19.56
C MET A 257 1.51 19.54 18.15
N LEU A 258 1.34 18.34 17.60
CA LEU A 258 1.67 18.07 16.20
C LEU A 258 0.71 18.80 15.25
N PRO A 259 1.14 19.16 14.03
CA PRO A 259 0.23 19.65 12.99
C PRO A 259 -0.90 18.64 12.69
N PRO A 260 -2.18 19.04 12.69
CA PRO A 260 -3.28 18.12 12.40
C PRO A 260 -3.30 17.71 10.92
N MET A 261 -3.64 16.45 10.62
CA MET A 261 -3.79 16.00 9.23
C MET A 261 -4.86 16.82 8.49
N ILE A 262 -5.97 17.12 9.16
CA ILE A 262 -7.00 18.03 8.69
C ILE A 262 -7.60 18.82 9.86
N ASP A 263 -7.72 20.14 9.71
CA ASP A 263 -8.46 20.99 10.62
C ASP A 263 -8.85 22.32 9.93
N TYR A 264 -9.73 23.08 10.56
CA TYR A 264 -10.25 24.33 10.03
C TYR A 264 -10.50 25.34 11.14
N THR A 265 -10.12 26.59 10.90
CA THR A 265 -10.54 27.70 11.76
C THR A 265 -10.79 28.98 10.97
N ASN A 266 -11.66 29.82 11.52
CA ASN A 266 -12.02 31.13 10.98
C ASN A 266 -11.45 32.29 11.82
N VAL A 267 -10.54 31.98 12.76
CA VAL A 267 -9.84 33.00 13.55
C VAL A 267 -8.63 33.52 12.76
N PRO A 268 -8.33 34.83 12.83
CA PRO A 268 -7.19 35.43 12.11
C PRO A 268 -5.82 35.06 12.70
N TYR A 269 -5.80 34.28 13.79
CA TYR A 269 -4.55 33.79 14.38
C TYR A 269 -4.18 32.45 13.74
N VAL A 270 -3.11 32.48 12.95
CA VAL A 270 -2.58 31.30 12.26
C VAL A 270 -1.57 30.59 13.17
N ILE A 271 -1.79 29.29 13.38
CA ILE A 271 -0.86 28.44 14.09
C ILE A 271 0.14 27.88 13.09
N THR A 272 1.42 27.92 13.46
CA THR A 272 2.52 27.41 12.64
C THR A 272 3.45 26.58 13.49
N TRP A 273 4.06 25.57 12.87
CA TRP A 273 5.04 24.69 13.51
C TRP A 273 6.39 24.81 12.82
N SER A 274 7.46 24.47 13.54
CA SER A 274 8.80 24.27 12.98
C SER A 274 9.01 22.79 12.71
N ASN A 275 9.56 22.43 11.54
CA ASN A 275 9.84 21.04 11.18
C ASN A 275 10.74 20.37 12.24
N ILE A 276 11.75 21.08 12.75
CA ILE A 276 12.64 20.57 13.80
C ILE A 276 11.86 20.20 15.06
N LYS A 277 10.96 21.09 15.52
CA LYS A 277 10.15 20.82 16.72
C LYS A 277 9.23 19.61 16.51
N VAL A 278 8.53 19.54 15.38
CA VAL A 278 7.63 18.41 15.07
C VAL A 278 8.42 17.10 15.05
N TRP A 279 9.62 17.08 14.46
CA TRP A 279 10.51 15.91 14.47
C TRP A 279 10.91 15.50 15.88
N THR A 280 11.32 16.45 16.73
CA THR A 280 11.71 16.16 18.12
C THR A 280 10.54 15.64 18.94
N ASP A 281 9.38 16.28 18.84
CA ASP A 281 8.17 15.87 19.57
C ASP A 281 7.74 14.46 19.12
N PHE A 282 7.71 14.21 17.82
CA PHE A 282 7.29 12.91 17.27
C PHE A 282 8.25 11.79 17.64
N SER A 283 9.57 12.03 17.58
CA SER A 283 10.57 11.06 18.05
C SER A 283 10.41 10.75 19.55
N GLY A 284 10.04 11.76 20.37
CA GLY A 284 9.71 11.57 21.78
C GLY A 284 8.47 10.70 22.00
N LEU A 285 7.44 10.84 21.16
CA LEU A 285 6.25 10.00 21.19
C LEU A 285 6.59 8.55 20.81
N LEU A 286 7.33 8.32 19.73
CA LEU A 286 7.77 6.97 19.33
C LEU A 286 8.56 6.28 20.45
N ARG A 287 9.51 6.99 21.07
CA ARG A 287 10.27 6.45 22.21
C ARG A 287 9.39 6.04 23.39
N SER A 288 8.32 6.79 23.63
CA SER A 288 7.42 6.57 24.77
C SER A 288 6.40 5.46 24.50
N TYR A 289 5.88 5.38 23.28
CA TYR A 289 4.74 4.53 22.94
C TYR A 289 5.11 3.26 22.17
N THR A 290 6.21 3.22 21.40
CA THR A 290 6.62 1.99 20.71
C THR A 290 6.82 0.82 21.68
N PRO A 291 7.47 0.98 22.86
CA PRO A 291 7.59 -0.10 23.84
C PRO A 291 6.28 -0.55 24.49
N THR A 292 5.20 0.21 24.30
CA THR A 292 3.87 -0.13 24.82
C THR A 292 3.01 -0.91 23.84
N LEU A 293 3.51 -1.14 22.61
CA LEU A 293 2.90 -2.07 21.68
C LEU A 293 2.90 -3.49 22.27
N GLN A 294 1.76 -4.18 22.16
CA GLN A 294 1.58 -5.50 22.74
C GLN A 294 0.96 -6.45 21.72
N VAL A 295 1.34 -7.73 21.80
CA VAL A 295 0.73 -8.81 21.01
C VAL A 295 -0.17 -9.66 21.91
N VAL A 296 -1.44 -9.76 21.55
CA VAL A 296 -2.44 -10.49 22.32
C VAL A 296 -2.04 -11.96 22.43
N GLY A 297 -2.20 -12.52 23.64
CA GLY A 297 -1.92 -13.93 23.92
C GLY A 297 -0.46 -14.27 24.20
N THR A 298 0.45 -13.29 24.19
CA THR A 298 1.86 -13.46 24.55
C THR A 298 2.12 -13.21 26.05
N LYS A 299 3.27 -13.66 26.56
CA LYS A 299 3.72 -13.41 27.93
C LYS A 299 3.92 -11.91 28.15
N GLY A 300 3.31 -11.37 29.20
CA GLY A 300 3.38 -9.94 29.54
C GLY A 300 2.33 -9.08 28.84
N TYR A 301 1.44 -9.68 28.04
CA TYR A 301 0.24 -8.99 27.58
C TYR A 301 -0.66 -8.63 28.78
N GLU A 302 -0.85 -7.34 28.99
CA GLU A 302 -1.77 -6.81 29.99
C GLU A 302 -2.62 -5.73 29.31
N PRO A 303 -3.93 -5.96 29.10
CA PRO A 303 -4.77 -4.99 28.40
C PRO A 303 -4.79 -3.67 29.16
N ILE A 304 -4.40 -2.60 28.49
CA ILE A 304 -4.37 -1.26 29.07
C ILE A 304 -5.82 -0.76 29.20
N THR A 305 -6.36 -0.83 30.42
CA THR A 305 -7.68 -0.28 30.74
C THR A 305 -7.54 1.15 31.22
N VAL A 306 -8.10 2.12 30.49
CA VAL A 306 -8.08 3.53 30.87
C VAL A 306 -9.47 3.96 31.33
N GLN A 307 -9.54 4.75 32.40
CA GLN A 307 -10.79 5.37 32.89
C GLN A 307 -11.08 6.72 32.18
N GLY A 308 -10.68 6.83 30.92
CA GLY A 308 -10.71 8.06 30.11
C GLY A 308 -11.97 8.18 29.25
N ASP A 309 -11.95 9.14 28.34
CA ASP A 309 -12.95 9.22 27.27
C ASP A 309 -12.75 8.09 26.24
N ASP A 310 -13.77 7.88 25.39
CA ASP A 310 -13.76 6.80 24.41
C ASP A 310 -12.60 6.92 23.40
N VAL A 311 -12.05 8.12 23.20
CA VAL A 311 -10.95 8.40 22.27
C VAL A 311 -9.64 7.90 22.86
N GLU A 312 -9.36 8.25 24.13
CA GLU A 312 -8.20 7.75 24.86
C GLU A 312 -8.25 6.22 24.96
N ALA A 313 -9.40 5.64 25.32
CA ALA A 313 -9.56 4.19 25.37
C ALA A 313 -9.32 3.52 24.01
N SER A 314 -9.76 4.14 22.91
CA SER A 314 -9.55 3.64 21.55
C SER A 314 -8.07 3.69 21.13
N PHE A 315 -7.35 4.76 21.49
CA PHE A 315 -5.91 4.87 21.25
C PHE A 315 -5.13 3.78 21.98
N TYR A 316 -5.40 3.54 23.27
CA TYR A 316 -4.71 2.47 24.00
C TYR A 316 -5.09 1.08 23.49
N LYS A 317 -6.32 0.89 23.01
CA LYS A 317 -6.73 -0.34 22.36
C LYS A 317 -5.97 -0.58 21.05
N SER A 318 -5.63 0.45 20.28
CA SER A 318 -4.85 0.31 19.04
C SER A 318 -3.39 -0.10 19.28
N LEU A 319 -2.90 -0.08 20.51
CA LEU A 319 -1.58 -0.58 20.89
C LEU A 319 -1.54 -2.11 21.04
N SER A 320 -2.70 -2.78 21.05
CA SER A 320 -2.82 -4.24 21.14
C SER A 320 -3.10 -4.85 19.78
N MET A 321 -2.33 -5.88 19.40
CA MET A 321 -2.42 -6.53 18.08
C MET A 321 -2.71 -8.02 18.21
N GLU A 322 -3.67 -8.51 17.44
CA GLU A 322 -4.00 -9.93 17.34
C GLU A 322 -3.28 -10.56 16.13
N ILE A 323 -2.06 -11.04 16.38
CA ILE A 323 -1.20 -11.61 15.32
C ILE A 323 -1.33 -13.15 15.26
N PHE A 324 -1.44 -13.80 16.41
CA PHE A 324 -1.45 -15.26 16.52
C PHE A 324 -2.84 -15.79 16.86
N ASN A 325 -3.22 -16.93 16.26
CA ASN A 325 -4.48 -17.61 16.59
C ASN A 325 -4.39 -18.36 17.93
N GLU A 326 -3.17 -18.68 18.38
CA GLU A 326 -2.91 -19.45 19.59
C GLU A 326 -2.18 -18.59 20.62
N SER A 327 -2.44 -18.86 21.90
CA SER A 327 -1.73 -18.19 22.99
C SER A 327 -0.32 -18.75 23.13
N LEU A 328 0.64 -17.84 23.32
CA LEU A 328 2.07 -18.10 23.50
C LEU A 328 2.52 -17.67 24.91
N PRO A 329 2.08 -18.34 25.99
CA PRO A 329 2.28 -17.87 27.37
C PRO A 329 3.75 -17.86 27.84
N ASN A 330 4.64 -18.52 27.11
CA ASN A 330 6.07 -18.60 27.43
C ASN A 330 6.94 -17.66 26.57
N ILE A 331 6.32 -16.88 25.68
CA ILE A 331 7.01 -16.00 24.72
C ILE A 331 6.55 -14.57 24.97
N ALA A 332 7.49 -13.68 25.27
CA ALA A 332 7.25 -12.24 25.30
C ALA A 332 7.67 -11.63 23.95
N ILE A 333 6.88 -10.70 23.44
CA ILE A 333 7.21 -9.92 22.25
C ILE A 333 7.28 -8.46 22.65
N THR A 334 8.42 -7.83 22.43
CA THR A 334 8.67 -6.44 22.80
C THR A 334 9.17 -5.64 21.60
N PHE A 335 8.79 -4.37 21.55
CA PHE A 335 9.09 -3.46 20.45
C PHE A 335 10.00 -2.35 20.93
N PHE A 336 11.01 -2.00 20.15
CA PHE A 336 11.96 -0.95 20.45
C PHE A 336 12.05 0.03 19.29
N TYR A 337 12.04 1.32 19.63
CA TYR A 337 12.35 2.38 18.69
C TYR A 337 13.79 2.84 18.93
N PRO A 338 14.72 2.60 17.99
CA PRO A 338 16.10 3.08 18.12
C PRO A 338 16.15 4.61 17.91
N ASP A 339 16.91 5.28 18.76
CA ASP A 339 17.00 6.75 18.77
C ASP A 339 17.59 7.33 17.49
N ASN A 340 17.18 8.56 17.14
CA ASN A 340 17.70 9.33 16.00
C ASN A 340 17.53 8.67 14.63
N THR A 341 16.60 7.73 14.50
CA THR A 341 16.37 6.98 13.25
C THR A 341 15.17 7.47 12.44
N LEU A 342 14.42 8.46 12.94
CA LEU A 342 13.24 9.00 12.29
C LEU A 342 13.57 9.83 11.05
N SER A 343 13.04 9.41 9.90
CA SER A 343 12.92 10.22 8.70
C SER A 343 11.51 10.77 8.60
N MET A 344 11.32 12.08 8.68
CA MET A 344 9.99 12.69 8.61
C MET A 344 9.97 13.95 7.76
N ARG A 345 8.90 14.12 6.98
CA ARG A 345 8.59 15.32 6.23
C ARG A 345 7.09 15.60 6.36
N VAL A 346 6.75 16.86 6.61
CA VAL A 346 5.35 17.32 6.66
C VAL A 346 5.12 18.34 5.57
N GLN A 347 4.07 18.12 4.77
CA GLN A 347 3.71 18.96 3.62
C GLN A 347 2.28 19.50 3.78
N PRO A 348 1.97 20.69 3.27
CA PRO A 348 2.90 21.66 2.71
C PRO A 348 3.74 22.34 3.81
N SER A 349 5.02 22.57 3.51
CA SER A 349 5.93 23.38 4.33
C SER A 349 6.71 24.36 3.47
N LYS A 350 7.06 25.53 4.03
CA LYS A 350 7.87 26.55 3.36
C LYS A 350 9.14 26.80 4.17
N GLY A 351 10.24 26.17 3.74
CA GLY A 351 11.48 26.13 4.53
C GLY A 351 11.26 25.30 5.80
N ASP A 352 11.62 25.83 6.96
CA ASP A 352 11.42 25.16 8.25
C ASP A 352 9.99 25.29 8.81
N ARG A 353 9.10 26.05 8.16
CA ARG A 353 7.77 26.35 8.73
C ARG A 353 6.65 25.57 8.06
N ILE A 354 5.84 24.91 8.87
CA ILE A 354 4.58 24.27 8.50
C ILE A 354 3.45 25.26 8.79
N LYS A 355 2.59 25.55 7.82
CA LYS A 355 1.52 26.56 7.93
C LYS A 355 0.31 26.18 7.07
N PRO A 356 -0.91 26.58 7.47
CA PRO A 356 -2.12 26.28 6.72
C PRO A 356 -2.22 27.06 5.40
N ASN A 357 -3.16 26.66 4.57
CA ASN A 357 -3.65 27.51 3.48
C ASN A 357 -4.55 28.62 4.07
N ILE A 358 -4.32 29.86 3.66
CA ILE A 358 -5.03 31.03 4.17
C ILE A 358 -5.86 31.61 3.04
N GLU A 359 -7.17 31.56 3.18
CA GLU A 359 -8.13 32.13 2.25
C GLU A 359 -8.76 33.37 2.87
N VAL A 360 -8.67 34.47 2.14
CA VAL A 360 -9.14 35.77 2.61
C VAL A 360 -10.32 36.20 1.76
N GLN A 361 -11.51 36.22 2.36
CA GLN A 361 -12.69 36.78 1.72
C GLN A 361 -12.76 38.27 2.02
N GLU A 362 -12.47 39.08 1.00
CA GLU A 362 -12.61 40.54 1.08
C GLU A 362 -14.09 40.89 1.33
N GLY A 363 -14.32 41.63 2.41
CA GLY A 363 -15.63 42.12 2.81
C GLY A 363 -15.97 43.45 2.13
N ASN A 364 -17.26 43.81 2.09
CA ASN A 364 -17.67 45.16 1.68
C ASN A 364 -17.83 46.07 2.90
N GLN A 365 -18.26 47.32 2.71
CA GLN A 365 -18.44 48.30 3.80
C GLN A 365 -19.38 47.86 4.95
N TYR A 366 -20.16 46.79 4.77
CA TYR A 366 -21.09 46.24 5.75
C TYR A 366 -20.74 44.82 6.24
N ILE A 367 -19.81 44.14 5.59
CA ILE A 367 -19.40 42.77 5.93
C ILE A 367 -17.91 42.80 6.29
N PRO A 368 -17.51 42.47 7.52
CA PRO A 368 -16.10 42.44 7.88
C PRO A 368 -15.37 41.37 7.08
N LYS A 369 -14.11 41.65 6.77
CA LYS A 369 -13.16 40.71 6.18
C LYS A 369 -13.17 39.40 6.97
N ARG A 370 -13.32 38.27 6.27
CA ARG A 370 -13.25 36.93 6.87
C ARG A 370 -12.00 36.22 6.39
N GLU A 371 -11.31 35.59 7.32
CA GLU A 371 -10.14 34.76 7.06
C GLU A 371 -10.50 33.32 7.37
N PHE A 372 -10.18 32.42 6.45
CA PHE A 372 -10.40 30.99 6.57
C PHE A 372 -9.05 30.30 6.48
N ASN A 373 -8.70 29.58 7.54
CA ASN A 373 -7.44 28.89 7.68
C ASN A 373 -7.69 27.38 7.60
N THR A 374 -7.28 26.78 6.48
CA THR A 374 -7.45 25.35 6.21
C THR A 374 -6.12 24.64 6.47
N TYR A 375 -6.11 23.79 7.50
CA TYR A 375 -4.97 22.98 7.88
C TYR A 375 -5.15 21.64 7.19
N LYS A 376 -4.27 21.32 6.25
CA LYS A 376 -4.27 20.05 5.54
C LYS A 376 -2.83 19.61 5.40
N PHE A 377 -2.39 18.70 6.25
CA PHE A 377 -1.01 18.26 6.31
C PHE A 377 -0.85 16.78 5.98
N TYR A 378 0.18 16.49 5.22
CA TYR A 378 0.57 15.18 4.75
C TYR A 378 1.91 14.81 5.37
N TYR A 379 1.93 13.72 6.10
CA TYR A 379 3.10 13.16 6.75
C TYR A 379 3.71 12.09 5.87
N ASP A 380 5.00 12.26 5.57
CA ASP A 380 5.86 11.20 5.09
C ASP A 380 6.76 10.81 6.27
N VAL A 381 6.59 9.62 6.81
CA VAL A 381 7.25 9.16 8.03
C VAL A 381 7.85 7.79 7.76
N ALA A 382 9.15 7.63 8.01
CA ALA A 382 9.79 6.33 8.01
C ALA A 382 10.69 6.15 9.22
N TYR A 383 10.59 5.01 9.90
CA TYR A 383 11.45 4.67 11.02
C TYR A 383 11.52 3.15 11.27
N PRO A 384 12.63 2.63 11.84
CA PRO A 384 12.73 1.25 12.26
C PRO A 384 11.98 0.98 13.56
N VAL A 385 11.42 -0.21 13.68
CA VAL A 385 10.96 -0.81 14.92
C VAL A 385 11.64 -2.16 15.07
N ILE A 386 12.45 -2.32 16.11
CA ILE A 386 13.14 -3.56 16.41
C ILE A 386 12.20 -4.40 17.29
N VAL A 387 11.94 -5.63 16.85
CA VAL A 387 11.10 -6.59 17.55
C VAL A 387 11.99 -7.64 18.20
N GLU A 388 11.81 -7.85 19.50
CA GLU A 388 12.43 -8.95 20.23
C GLU A 388 11.38 -10.01 20.55
N ILE A 389 11.64 -11.24 20.13
CA ILE A 389 10.90 -12.43 20.57
C ILE A 389 11.74 -13.10 21.64
N ARG A 390 11.30 -12.96 22.91
CA ARG A 390 11.99 -13.53 24.06
C ARG A 390 11.23 -14.74 24.59
N GLY A 391 11.84 -15.91 24.57
CA GLY A 391 11.23 -17.14 25.08
C GLY A 391 11.92 -17.70 26.32
N TYR A 392 11.14 -18.44 27.11
CA TYR A 392 11.62 -19.19 28.27
C TYR A 392 11.29 -20.67 28.11
N GLU A 393 12.31 -21.50 27.87
CA GLU A 393 12.19 -22.92 27.55
C GLU A 393 13.10 -23.74 28.51
N PRO A 394 12.72 -23.93 29.78
CA PRO A 394 13.62 -24.43 30.83
C PRO A 394 14.13 -25.86 30.62
N THR A 395 13.56 -26.61 29.68
CA THR A 395 13.93 -28.00 29.37
C THR A 395 14.91 -28.12 28.20
N THR A 396 15.32 -27.01 27.59
CA THR A 396 16.23 -26.97 26.45
C THR A 396 17.66 -26.65 26.90
N ASP A 397 18.61 -26.80 26.00
CA ASP A 397 20.01 -26.41 26.26
C ASP A 397 20.18 -24.88 26.33
N ILE A 398 19.17 -24.12 25.88
CA ILE A 398 19.14 -22.65 25.90
C ILE A 398 17.85 -22.20 26.61
N PRO A 399 17.85 -22.13 27.96
CA PRO A 399 16.64 -21.85 28.73
C PRO A 399 16.01 -20.48 28.48
N GLU A 400 16.84 -19.49 28.13
CA GLU A 400 16.43 -18.13 27.78
C GLU A 400 17.02 -17.76 26.43
N TYR A 401 16.15 -17.28 25.54
CA TYR A 401 16.53 -16.95 24.18
C TYR A 401 15.83 -15.68 23.71
N SER A 402 16.58 -14.86 22.97
CA SER A 402 16.09 -13.65 22.32
C SER A 402 16.36 -13.74 20.83
N PHE A 403 15.34 -13.46 20.03
CA PHE A 403 15.44 -13.33 18.58
C PHE A 403 15.03 -11.92 18.17
N LEU A 404 15.96 -11.14 17.60
CA LEU A 404 15.81 -9.74 17.26
C LEU A 404 15.73 -9.54 15.75
N PHE A 405 14.77 -8.77 15.26
CA PHE A 405 14.70 -8.36 13.85
C PHE A 405 14.06 -6.99 13.74
N ALA A 406 14.22 -6.31 12.60
CA ALA A 406 13.60 -5.01 12.39
C ALA A 406 12.45 -5.06 11.38
N LEU A 407 11.45 -4.23 11.63
CA LEU A 407 10.39 -3.86 10.70
C LEU A 407 10.49 -2.36 10.44
N GLU A 408 10.25 -1.90 9.23
CA GLU A 408 10.15 -0.48 8.93
C GLU A 408 8.69 -0.04 8.91
N SER A 409 8.35 0.99 9.70
CA SER A 409 7.12 1.74 9.46
C SER A 409 7.37 2.78 8.38
N ASN A 410 6.53 2.83 7.35
CA ASN A 410 6.65 3.73 6.21
C ASN A 410 5.28 4.28 5.76
N LEU A 411 5.02 5.52 6.17
CA LEU A 411 3.90 6.34 5.71
C LEU A 411 4.37 7.31 4.62
N ILE A 412 3.56 7.44 3.56
CA ILE A 412 3.67 8.44 2.51
C ILE A 412 2.30 9.11 2.40
N GLU A 413 2.26 10.43 2.55
CA GLU A 413 1.03 11.23 2.49
C GLU A 413 -0.10 10.75 3.43
N ASN A 414 0.25 10.39 4.67
CA ASN A 414 -0.68 9.78 5.66
C ASN A 414 -1.26 8.42 5.23
N LYS A 415 -0.69 7.75 4.22
CA LYS A 415 -1.09 6.41 3.79
C LYS A 415 0.10 5.46 3.98
N GLY A 416 -0.18 4.21 4.34
CA GLY A 416 0.86 3.19 4.36
C GLY A 416 1.39 2.92 2.95
N VAL A 417 2.66 2.52 2.85
CA VAL A 417 3.33 2.31 1.56
C VAL A 417 2.57 1.38 0.59
N LEU A 418 1.91 0.33 1.11
CA LEU A 418 1.09 -0.57 0.29
C LEU A 418 -0.14 0.16 -0.28
N ALA A 419 -0.93 0.82 0.57
CA ALA A 419 -2.09 1.60 0.14
C ALA A 419 -1.70 2.70 -0.86
N TRP A 420 -0.57 3.36 -0.62
CA TRP A 420 -0.03 4.39 -1.50
C TRP A 420 0.37 3.80 -2.87
N ASN A 421 1.09 2.68 -2.90
CA ASN A 421 1.46 1.96 -4.12
C ASN A 421 0.24 1.47 -4.94
N LEU A 422 -0.93 1.32 -4.29
CA LEU A 422 -2.17 0.86 -4.92
C LEU A 422 -3.02 1.98 -5.55
N GLY A 423 -2.57 3.24 -5.55
CA GLY A 423 -3.36 4.32 -6.14
C GLY A 423 -3.94 5.33 -5.17
N LEU A 424 -3.81 5.09 -3.85
CA LEU A 424 -4.56 5.84 -2.84
C LEU A 424 -3.84 7.11 -2.37
N GLY A 425 -2.73 7.48 -3.01
CA GLY A 425 -2.01 8.74 -2.80
C GLY A 425 -2.77 9.94 -3.37
N THR A 426 -2.40 11.14 -2.91
CA THR A 426 -3.05 12.41 -3.32
C THR A 426 -2.37 13.11 -4.49
N VAL A 427 -1.19 12.65 -4.89
CA VAL A 427 -0.50 13.11 -6.10
C VAL A 427 -0.97 12.29 -7.29
N ASP A 428 -1.35 12.97 -8.38
CA ASP A 428 -1.66 12.37 -9.69
C ASP A 428 -0.40 11.65 -10.21
N TRP A 429 -0.28 10.37 -9.87
CA TRP A 429 0.86 9.54 -10.22
C TRP A 429 0.49 8.57 -11.35
N ASP A 430 1.40 8.36 -12.28
CA ASP A 430 1.30 7.26 -13.24
C ASP A 430 1.68 5.92 -12.58
N TYR A 431 0.69 5.26 -11.97
CA TYR A 431 0.86 3.99 -11.26
C TYR A 431 1.35 2.83 -12.14
N SER A 432 1.44 3.01 -13.47
CA SER A 432 1.94 1.98 -14.39
C SER A 432 3.43 1.63 -14.21
N TYR A 433 4.20 2.49 -13.53
CA TYR A 433 5.62 2.27 -13.24
C TYR A 433 5.89 1.53 -11.93
N ILE A 434 4.89 1.34 -11.07
CA ILE A 434 5.08 0.66 -9.78
C ILE A 434 5.16 -0.84 -10.01
N ASN A 435 6.37 -1.38 -9.98
CA ASN A 435 6.57 -2.83 -9.96
C ASN A 435 6.66 -3.33 -8.51
N THR A 436 5.55 -3.85 -7.98
CA THR A 436 5.52 -4.53 -6.67
C THR A 436 6.08 -5.94 -6.80
N THR A 437 7.36 -6.08 -7.10
CA THR A 437 8.06 -7.37 -6.96
C THR A 437 8.52 -7.52 -5.52
N PHE A 438 7.83 -8.38 -4.77
CA PHE A 438 8.30 -8.84 -3.48
C PHE A 438 9.37 -9.92 -3.73
N THR A 439 10.64 -9.58 -3.55
CA THR A 439 11.70 -10.59 -3.53
C THR A 439 11.71 -11.25 -2.17
N PHE A 440 10.96 -12.35 -2.03
CA PHE A 440 11.26 -13.32 -1.00
C PHE A 440 12.56 -14.04 -1.40
N PRO A 441 13.47 -14.34 -0.47
CA PRO A 441 14.47 -15.36 -0.71
C PRO A 441 13.72 -16.64 -1.12
N GLU A 442 14.01 -17.19 -2.30
CA GLU A 442 13.34 -18.38 -2.84
C GLU A 442 13.54 -19.56 -1.89
N ASP A 443 12.58 -19.79 -0.98
CA ASP A 443 12.23 -21.10 -0.43
C ASP A 443 10.82 -20.98 0.18
N SER A 444 9.87 -21.73 -0.35
CA SER A 444 8.51 -21.79 0.17
C SER A 444 8.53 -22.21 1.64
N ILE A 445 7.86 -21.47 2.52
CA ILE A 445 7.65 -21.88 3.92
C ILE A 445 6.86 -23.20 3.88
N HIS A 446 7.31 -24.24 4.59
CA HIS A 446 6.62 -25.53 4.69
C HIS A 446 6.13 -25.75 6.13
N ASP A 447 4.97 -26.38 6.32
CA ASP A 447 4.48 -26.78 7.64
C ASP A 447 5.36 -27.90 8.24
N ALA A 448 5.07 -28.29 9.49
CA ALA A 448 5.79 -29.37 10.18
C ALA A 448 5.74 -30.72 9.43
N ASP A 449 4.80 -30.88 8.49
CA ASP A 449 4.65 -32.08 7.64
C ASP A 449 5.31 -31.92 6.26
N GLY A 450 6.00 -30.80 5.99
CA GLY A 450 6.69 -30.53 4.74
C GLY A 450 5.77 -30.04 3.60
N ASN A 451 4.52 -29.69 3.86
CA ASN A 451 3.64 -29.12 2.84
C ASN A 451 3.91 -27.62 2.69
N PRO A 452 3.99 -27.06 1.48
CA PRO A 452 4.14 -25.63 1.30
C PRO A 452 2.97 -24.91 1.98
N ILE A 453 3.28 -24.10 2.98
CA ILE A 453 2.36 -23.13 3.56
C ILE A 453 2.11 -22.12 2.45
N ASN A 454 1.03 -22.36 1.69
CA ASN A 454 0.37 -21.28 1.00
C ASN A 454 -0.08 -20.33 2.09
N LEU A 455 0.73 -19.31 2.37
CA LEU A 455 0.26 -18.04 2.92
C LEU A 455 -0.71 -17.48 1.88
N LYS A 456 -1.92 -18.05 1.82
CA LYS A 456 -3.06 -17.30 1.35
C LYS A 456 -3.11 -16.14 2.34
N PRO A 457 -2.87 -14.89 1.91
CA PRO A 457 -3.18 -13.77 2.78
C PRO A 457 -4.59 -14.05 3.27
N ARG A 458 -4.71 -14.28 4.58
CA ARG A 458 -6.02 -14.31 5.21
C ARG A 458 -6.40 -12.85 5.16
N SER A 459 -6.99 -12.45 4.04
CA SER A 459 -7.74 -11.22 3.98
C SER A 459 -8.74 -11.36 5.11
N THR A 460 -8.48 -10.64 6.19
CA THR A 460 -9.48 -10.28 7.19
C THR A 460 -10.51 -9.43 6.47
N THR A 461 -11.27 -10.08 5.59
CA THR A 461 -12.40 -9.54 4.82
C THR A 461 -13.54 -9.08 5.72
N LYS A 462 -13.43 -9.33 7.04
CA LYS A 462 -14.30 -8.72 8.03
C LYS A 462 -13.50 -7.71 8.84
N SER A 463 -13.57 -6.47 8.39
CA SER A 463 -13.42 -5.34 9.30
C SER A 463 -14.30 -5.60 10.53
N LEU A 464 -13.76 -5.46 11.75
CA LEU A 464 -14.55 -5.54 12.99
C LEU A 464 -15.69 -4.51 13.00
N PHE A 465 -15.55 -3.45 12.21
CA PHE A 465 -16.60 -2.47 11.94
C PHE A 465 -17.81 -3.12 11.27
N CYS A 466 -17.62 -4.07 10.35
CA CYS A 466 -18.71 -4.76 9.64
C CYS A 466 -19.17 -6.07 10.29
N ASP A 467 -18.70 -6.37 11.50
CA ASP A 467 -19.19 -7.53 12.25
C ASP A 467 -20.51 -7.20 12.95
N GLU A 468 -21.62 -7.77 12.47
CA GLU A 468 -22.95 -7.56 13.05
C GLU A 468 -23.01 -7.85 14.57
N ALA A 469 -22.16 -8.74 15.07
CA ALA A 469 -22.08 -9.05 16.50
C ALA A 469 -21.58 -7.88 17.35
N THR A 470 -20.89 -6.91 16.76
CA THR A 470 -20.32 -5.72 17.42
C THR A 470 -21.16 -4.46 17.19
N TRP A 471 -22.32 -4.57 16.54
CA TRP A 471 -23.21 -3.42 16.28
C TRP A 471 -23.97 -3.03 17.54
N LEU A 472 -23.37 -2.11 18.30
CA LEU A 472 -23.84 -1.69 19.62
C LEU A 472 -24.83 -0.52 19.58
N SER A 473 -25.18 0.03 18.41
CA SER A 473 -26.18 1.10 18.36
C SER A 473 -27.55 0.61 18.87
N GLY A 474 -28.43 1.54 19.24
CA GLY A 474 -29.85 1.20 19.31
C GLY A 474 -30.41 0.94 17.91
N GLU A 475 -31.69 0.54 17.84
CA GLU A 475 -32.34 0.26 16.55
C GLU A 475 -32.47 1.54 15.73
N VAL A 476 -31.87 1.53 14.54
CA VAL A 476 -32.02 2.57 13.52
C VAL A 476 -33.09 2.09 12.54
N SER A 477 -34.02 2.98 12.22
CA SER A 477 -35.13 2.69 11.32
C SER A 477 -35.25 3.76 10.25
N LEU A 478 -35.47 3.33 9.02
CA LEU A 478 -35.69 4.22 7.88
C LEU A 478 -36.78 3.66 6.96
N ARG A 479 -37.39 4.55 6.18
CA ARG A 479 -38.36 4.18 5.15
C ARG A 479 -37.96 4.78 3.82
N ALA A 480 -37.84 3.96 2.78
CA ALA A 480 -37.53 4.35 1.41
C ALA A 480 -38.78 4.36 0.53
N THR A 481 -38.94 5.42 -0.27
CA THR A 481 -40.08 5.59 -1.18
C THR A 481 -39.62 6.12 -2.54
N ASP A 482 -40.38 5.81 -3.57
CA ASP A 482 -40.21 6.38 -4.90
C ASP A 482 -40.50 7.89 -4.85
N ALA A 483 -39.56 8.70 -5.33
CA ALA A 483 -39.71 10.15 -5.28
C ALA A 483 -40.89 10.68 -6.09
N LYS A 484 -41.29 10.02 -7.19
CA LYS A 484 -42.37 10.44 -8.09
C LYS A 484 -43.74 9.92 -7.63
N HIS A 485 -43.86 8.63 -7.42
CA HIS A 485 -45.11 7.92 -7.14
C HIS A 485 -45.43 7.83 -5.65
N LYS A 486 -44.45 8.14 -4.77
CA LYS A 486 -44.54 7.98 -3.31
C LYS A 486 -44.80 6.55 -2.85
N ALA A 487 -44.67 5.57 -3.74
CA ALA A 487 -44.81 4.16 -3.44
C ALA A 487 -43.63 3.69 -2.57
N PRO A 488 -43.86 2.77 -1.61
CA PRO A 488 -42.76 2.15 -0.85
C PRO A 488 -41.82 1.38 -1.78
N LEU A 489 -40.52 1.42 -1.49
CA LEU A 489 -39.50 0.70 -2.26
C LEU A 489 -38.99 -0.50 -1.47
N GLU A 490 -39.39 -1.70 -1.87
CA GLU A 490 -38.82 -2.97 -1.39
C GLU A 490 -37.42 -3.20 -1.98
N GLY A 491 -36.53 -3.84 -1.22
CA GLY A 491 -35.22 -4.28 -1.70
C GLY A 491 -34.23 -3.14 -1.94
N VAL A 492 -34.38 -1.99 -1.27
CA VAL A 492 -33.35 -0.95 -1.24
C VAL A 492 -32.24 -1.44 -0.32
N SER A 493 -31.03 -1.59 -0.83
CA SER A 493 -29.85 -1.92 -0.05
C SER A 493 -29.53 -0.75 0.88
N VAL A 494 -29.30 -1.08 2.14
CA VAL A 494 -28.89 -0.15 3.19
C VAL A 494 -27.50 -0.56 3.63
N SER A 495 -26.55 0.37 3.56
CA SER A 495 -25.20 0.16 4.09
C SER A 495 -24.81 1.33 4.98
N TYR A 496 -23.82 1.13 5.85
CA TYR A 496 -23.30 2.14 6.76
C TYR A 496 -21.78 2.27 6.68
N GLY A 497 -21.29 3.48 6.46
CA GLY A 497 -19.86 3.81 6.43
C GLY A 497 -19.48 4.82 7.52
N CYS A 498 -18.18 4.90 7.81
CA CYS A 498 -17.62 5.80 8.82
C CYS A 498 -16.28 6.35 8.35
N GLY A 499 -16.18 7.65 8.03
CA GLY A 499 -14.92 8.23 7.53
C GLY A 499 -14.33 7.46 6.34
N ASP A 500 -13.05 7.08 6.44
CA ASP A 500 -12.30 6.28 5.44
C ASP A 500 -12.49 4.75 5.61
N TYR A 501 -13.27 4.29 6.60
CA TYR A 501 -13.53 2.85 6.80
C TYR A 501 -14.44 2.26 5.73
N ASP A 502 -14.32 0.95 5.51
CA ASP A 502 -15.18 0.18 4.60
C ASP A 502 -16.68 0.38 4.90
N GLU A 503 -17.48 0.43 3.84
CA GLU A 503 -18.94 0.50 3.89
C GLU A 503 -19.51 -0.89 4.26
N CYS A 504 -20.21 -0.98 5.39
CA CYS A 504 -20.80 -2.24 5.86
C CYS A 504 -22.23 -2.39 5.37
N TRP A 505 -22.53 -3.49 4.69
CA TRP A 505 -23.90 -3.84 4.32
C TRP A 505 -24.75 -4.12 5.56
N ALA A 506 -25.82 -3.34 5.76
CA ALA A 506 -26.69 -3.38 6.95
C ALA A 506 -28.03 -4.08 6.70
N GLY A 507 -28.43 -4.26 5.45
CA GLY A 507 -29.61 -5.03 5.06
C GLY A 507 -30.34 -4.46 3.85
N ILE A 508 -31.61 -4.83 3.71
CA ILE A 508 -32.50 -4.34 2.65
C ILE A 508 -33.87 -3.93 3.22
N THR A 509 -34.54 -2.98 2.58
CA THR A 509 -35.92 -2.61 2.94
C THR A 509 -36.94 -3.69 2.59
N ASP A 510 -37.98 -3.81 3.40
CA ASP A 510 -39.09 -4.76 3.23
C ASP A 510 -40.15 -4.27 2.22
N THR A 511 -41.24 -5.04 2.06
CA THR A 511 -42.38 -4.71 1.18
C THR A 511 -43.06 -3.37 1.51
N ALA A 512 -42.95 -2.87 2.74
CA ALA A 512 -43.46 -1.56 3.16
C ALA A 512 -42.44 -0.42 2.93
N GLY A 513 -41.27 -0.78 2.39
CA GLY A 513 -40.12 0.09 2.17
C GLY A 513 -39.37 0.41 3.46
N GLU A 514 -39.57 -0.35 4.54
CA GLU A 514 -38.96 -0.10 5.84
C GLU A 514 -37.73 -0.98 6.05
N TRP A 515 -36.68 -0.42 6.64
CA TRP A 515 -35.55 -1.16 7.17
C TRP A 515 -35.35 -0.80 8.64
N LYS A 516 -35.05 -1.80 9.46
CA LYS A 516 -34.75 -1.65 10.88
C LYS A 516 -33.56 -2.54 11.24
N GLY A 517 -32.54 -1.96 11.84
CA GLY A 517 -31.34 -2.69 12.22
C GLY A 517 -30.48 -1.90 13.19
N LYS A 518 -29.52 -2.58 13.82
CA LYS A 518 -28.44 -1.91 14.54
C LYS A 518 -27.32 -1.57 13.57
N LEU A 519 -26.41 -0.71 13.99
CA LEU A 519 -25.26 -0.25 13.23
C LEU A 519 -24.02 -0.21 14.14
N PRO A 520 -22.81 -0.22 13.56
CA PRO A 520 -21.57 0.10 14.27
C PRO A 520 -21.65 1.46 14.95
N ILE A 521 -20.87 1.69 16.00
CA ILE A 521 -20.73 3.01 16.63
C ILE A 521 -19.74 3.85 15.84
N CYS A 522 -20.18 5.04 15.40
CA CYS A 522 -19.35 5.96 14.65
C CYS A 522 -19.83 7.41 14.80
N GLN A 523 -18.89 8.32 15.04
CA GLN A 523 -19.11 9.75 14.95
C GLN A 523 -18.80 10.24 13.53
N GLY A 524 -19.77 10.91 12.90
CA GLY A 524 -19.63 11.36 11.51
C GLY A 524 -19.88 10.28 10.45
N GLY A 525 -20.51 9.16 10.83
CA GLY A 525 -20.87 8.11 9.88
C GLY A 525 -22.00 8.49 8.93
N TYR A 526 -22.30 7.61 7.98
CA TYR A 526 -23.31 7.83 6.95
C TYR A 526 -23.99 6.53 6.54
N LEU A 527 -25.28 6.61 6.19
CA LEU A 527 -26.03 5.52 5.58
C LEU A 527 -26.10 5.72 4.07
N ALA A 528 -25.68 4.72 3.29
CA ALA A 528 -25.83 4.69 1.84
C ALA A 528 -27.04 3.82 1.46
N LEU A 529 -27.93 4.39 0.65
CA LEU A 529 -29.10 3.70 0.09
C LEU A 529 -28.87 3.49 -1.40
N SER A 530 -28.99 2.25 -1.87
CA SER A 530 -28.85 1.92 -3.28
C SER A 530 -29.93 0.92 -3.74
N LYS A 531 -30.44 1.13 -4.95
CA LYS A 531 -31.39 0.22 -5.59
C LYS A 531 -31.23 0.31 -7.10
N GLU A 532 -31.19 -0.84 -7.77
CA GLU A 532 -31.12 -0.89 -9.23
C GLU A 532 -32.24 -0.06 -9.88
N GLY A 533 -31.89 0.79 -10.84
CA GLY A 533 -32.81 1.71 -11.50
C GLY A 533 -33.11 3.01 -10.75
N TYR A 534 -32.51 3.23 -9.58
CA TYR A 534 -32.66 4.45 -8.78
C TYR A 534 -31.30 5.10 -8.50
N GLY A 535 -31.29 6.41 -8.33
CA GLY A 535 -30.12 7.15 -7.85
C GLY A 535 -29.82 6.75 -6.41
N SER A 536 -28.53 6.62 -6.09
CA SER A 536 -28.08 6.41 -4.72
C SER A 536 -28.38 7.63 -3.86
N LYS A 537 -28.54 7.40 -2.56
CA LYS A 537 -28.76 8.47 -1.59
C LYS A 537 -27.99 8.18 -0.31
N THR A 538 -27.22 9.15 0.16
CA THR A 538 -26.58 9.08 1.47
C THR A 538 -27.28 9.96 2.49
N ILE A 539 -27.18 9.56 3.76
CA ILE A 539 -27.74 10.25 4.91
C ILE A 539 -26.67 10.27 5.99
N MET A 540 -26.17 11.45 6.35
CA MET A 540 -25.26 11.58 7.49
C MET A 540 -25.94 11.10 8.78
N LEU A 541 -25.32 10.14 9.46
CA LEU A 541 -25.82 9.54 10.69
C LEU A 541 -24.65 9.15 11.60
N SER A 542 -24.51 9.87 12.71
CA SER A 542 -23.69 9.41 13.82
C SER A 542 -24.49 8.45 14.70
N THR A 543 -23.88 7.33 15.06
CA THR A 543 -24.47 6.29 15.92
C THR A 543 -23.78 6.28 17.28
N GLN A 544 -24.54 5.97 18.33
CA GLN A 544 -24.04 5.90 19.70
C GLN A 544 -24.57 4.63 20.37
N GLU A 545 -23.82 4.10 21.33
CA GLU A 545 -24.18 2.87 22.03
C GLU A 545 -25.58 2.95 22.65
N GLY A 546 -26.42 1.95 22.36
CA GLY A 546 -27.78 1.83 22.86
C GLY A 546 -28.79 2.88 22.37
N LYS A 547 -28.35 3.90 21.61
CA LYS A 547 -29.23 4.95 21.08
C LYS A 547 -29.68 4.61 19.66
N GLY A 548 -30.99 4.44 19.50
CA GLY A 548 -31.61 4.25 18.19
C GLY A 548 -31.90 5.57 17.49
N ALA A 549 -32.25 5.51 16.21
CA ALA A 549 -32.64 6.68 15.42
C ALA A 549 -33.82 6.33 14.50
N LEU A 550 -34.82 7.20 14.45
CA LEU A 550 -35.90 7.13 13.46
C LEU A 550 -35.64 8.18 12.40
N LEU A 551 -35.20 7.73 11.23
CA LEU A 551 -34.87 8.63 10.12
C LEU A 551 -36.14 9.04 9.37
N PRO A 552 -36.19 10.27 8.83
CA PRO A 552 -37.30 10.70 7.99
C PRO A 552 -37.39 9.82 6.73
N THR A 553 -38.57 9.78 6.11
CA THR A 553 -38.78 9.03 4.86
C THR A 553 -37.84 9.53 3.77
N GLN A 554 -37.08 8.60 3.23
CA GLN A 554 -36.08 8.81 2.19
C GLN A 554 -36.74 8.60 0.83
N LYS A 555 -36.59 9.58 -0.04
CA LYS A 555 -37.09 9.55 -1.42
C LYS A 555 -35.92 9.22 -2.33
N LEU A 556 -36.02 8.13 -3.09
CA LEU A 556 -35.05 7.79 -4.13
C LEU A 556 -35.62 8.19 -5.49
N GLU A 557 -34.80 8.84 -6.30
CA GLU A 557 -35.15 9.27 -7.64
C GLU A 557 -34.91 8.14 -8.65
N ILE A 558 -35.83 7.92 -9.58
CA ILE A 558 -35.65 6.94 -10.66
C ILE A 558 -34.57 7.46 -11.62
N ILE A 559 -33.60 6.60 -11.96
CA ILE A 559 -32.65 6.89 -13.04
C ILE A 559 -33.38 6.86 -14.37
N ARG A 560 -33.22 7.93 -15.14
CA ARG A 560 -33.78 8.05 -16.49
C ARG A 560 -32.65 8.05 -17.49
N GLU A 561 -32.81 7.26 -18.54
CA GLU A 561 -31.92 7.27 -19.68
C GLU A 561 -32.40 8.31 -20.69
N ILE A 562 -31.54 9.28 -21.01
CA ILE A 562 -31.79 10.32 -22.02
C ILE A 562 -30.69 10.22 -23.07
N ASN A 563 -31.05 10.42 -24.34
CA ASN A 563 -30.05 10.47 -25.39
C ASN A 563 -29.30 11.81 -25.32
N ALA A 564 -27.99 11.77 -25.15
CA ALA A 564 -27.12 12.92 -25.30
C ALA A 564 -26.70 13.06 -26.77
N SER A 565 -26.62 14.29 -27.25
CA SER A 565 -25.98 14.64 -28.52
C SER A 565 -25.02 15.82 -28.31
N VAL A 566 -24.05 15.99 -29.21
CA VAL A 566 -23.11 17.12 -29.16
C VAL A 566 -23.20 17.92 -30.44
N LYS A 567 -23.25 19.25 -30.29
CA LYS A 567 -23.11 20.23 -31.37
C LYS A 567 -21.92 21.13 -31.11
N LYS A 568 -21.24 21.56 -32.16
CA LYS A 568 -20.13 22.51 -32.04
C LYS A 568 -20.59 23.95 -32.22
N LEU A 569 -20.04 24.83 -31.41
CA LEU A 569 -20.15 26.27 -31.50
C LEU A 569 -18.76 26.81 -31.87
N GLU A 570 -18.58 27.17 -33.14
CA GLU A 570 -17.32 27.71 -33.60
C GLU A 570 -17.18 29.18 -33.17
N ILE A 571 -16.09 29.48 -32.45
CA ILE A 571 -15.74 30.85 -32.09
C ILE A 571 -14.84 31.45 -33.18
N GLN A 572 -14.95 32.76 -33.38
CA GLN A 572 -14.19 33.50 -34.37
C GLN A 572 -13.57 34.71 -33.71
N LYS A 573 -12.33 35.04 -34.13
CA LYS A 573 -11.69 36.28 -33.71
C LYS A 573 -12.22 37.41 -34.58
N ILE A 574 -12.91 38.38 -33.99
CA ILE A 574 -13.41 39.55 -34.70
C ILE A 574 -12.66 40.81 -34.25
N PHE A 575 -12.49 41.75 -35.18
CA PHE A 575 -11.93 43.05 -34.87
C PHE A 575 -13.04 43.98 -34.37
N ASN A 576 -13.01 44.35 -33.09
CA ASN A 576 -14.03 45.20 -32.52
C ASN A 576 -13.84 46.67 -32.95
N ARG A 577 -14.82 47.54 -32.66
CA ARG A 577 -14.75 48.97 -32.98
C ARG A 577 -13.77 49.78 -32.12
N ASN A 578 -13.18 49.17 -31.09
CA ASN A 578 -12.25 49.79 -30.15
C ASN A 578 -10.78 49.52 -30.53
N ASP A 579 -10.52 49.04 -31.75
CA ASP A 579 -9.21 48.59 -32.23
C ASP A 579 -8.61 47.43 -31.41
N ASP A 580 -9.46 46.61 -30.76
CA ASP A 580 -9.06 45.42 -30.04
C ASP A 580 -9.64 44.15 -30.67
N TRP A 581 -8.97 43.03 -30.48
CA TRP A 581 -9.43 41.75 -30.98
C TRP A 581 -10.24 41.03 -29.90
N GLU A 582 -11.51 40.77 -30.18
CA GLU A 582 -12.39 40.00 -29.30
C GLU A 582 -12.76 38.68 -29.97
N TRP A 583 -12.77 37.61 -29.19
CA TRP A 583 -13.25 36.31 -29.62
C TRP A 583 -14.76 36.28 -29.40
N GLU A 584 -15.55 36.18 -30.46
CA GLU A 584 -17.01 36.07 -30.40
C GLU A 584 -17.49 34.80 -31.11
N PRO A 585 -18.66 34.23 -30.77
CA PRO A 585 -19.27 33.18 -31.56
C PRO A 585 -19.54 33.75 -32.96
N GLY A 586 -19.11 33.05 -34.01
CA GLY A 586 -19.30 33.53 -35.37
C GLY A 586 -20.77 33.87 -35.68
N PRO A 587 -21.04 34.85 -36.56
CA PRO A 587 -22.42 35.23 -36.93
C PRO A 587 -23.23 34.07 -37.54
N ASP A 588 -22.56 33.11 -38.17
CA ASP A 588 -23.17 31.87 -38.68
C ASP A 588 -23.41 30.81 -37.56
N SER A 589 -22.66 30.90 -36.45
CA SER A 589 -22.73 29.98 -35.30
C SER A 589 -24.02 30.13 -34.49
N ILE A 590 -24.63 31.33 -34.52
CA ILE A 590 -25.88 31.64 -33.79
C ILE A 590 -27.12 31.10 -34.54
N GLY A 591 -26.99 30.73 -35.83
CA GLY A 591 -28.10 30.23 -36.67
C GLY A 591 -28.00 28.77 -37.11
N LEU A 592 -26.79 28.19 -37.21
CA LEU A 592 -26.56 26.84 -37.72
C LEU A 592 -25.56 26.10 -36.82
N LEU A 593 -26.03 25.66 -35.63
CA LEU A 593 -25.25 24.73 -34.81
C LEU A 593 -24.94 23.47 -35.64
N GLN A 594 -23.66 23.26 -35.94
CA GLN A 594 -23.21 22.12 -36.72
C GLN A 594 -23.02 20.91 -35.81
N GLY A 595 -23.28 19.71 -36.36
CA GLY A 595 -22.80 18.48 -35.73
C GLY A 595 -21.27 18.45 -35.73
N ILE A 596 -20.71 17.58 -34.89
CA ILE A 596 -19.29 17.24 -34.99
C ILE A 596 -19.02 16.52 -36.32
N ASP A 597 -17.82 16.69 -36.87
CA ASP A 597 -17.36 15.91 -38.01
C ASP A 597 -16.94 14.53 -37.51
N GLU A 598 -17.82 13.54 -37.65
CA GLU A 598 -17.59 12.19 -37.13
C GLU A 598 -16.33 11.51 -37.70
N GLY A 599 -15.79 11.96 -38.83
CA GLY A 599 -14.57 11.40 -39.43
C GLY A 599 -13.28 12.06 -38.94
N ALA A 600 -13.35 13.25 -38.35
CA ALA A 600 -12.19 14.09 -38.06
C ALA A 600 -12.20 14.72 -36.66
N GLU A 601 -13.31 14.70 -35.95
CA GLU A 601 -13.46 15.28 -34.62
C GLU A 601 -13.86 14.19 -33.62
N GLN A 602 -13.43 14.33 -32.36
CA GLN A 602 -13.87 13.53 -31.23
C GLN A 602 -14.21 14.44 -30.06
N VAL A 603 -15.31 14.17 -29.36
CA VAL A 603 -15.67 14.86 -28.13
C VAL A 603 -15.79 13.85 -27.00
N ILE A 604 -14.99 14.04 -25.96
CA ILE A 604 -15.09 13.27 -24.71
C ILE A 604 -15.91 14.10 -23.74
N LEU A 605 -17.19 13.75 -23.58
CA LEU A 605 -18.12 14.41 -22.67
C LEU A 605 -18.19 13.64 -21.35
N THR A 606 -17.96 14.31 -20.23
CA THR A 606 -18.18 13.79 -18.89
C THR A 606 -19.21 14.65 -18.16
N ILE A 607 -20.24 14.01 -17.61
CA ILE A 607 -21.26 14.65 -16.77
C ILE A 607 -21.26 13.96 -15.40
N THR A 608 -20.99 14.75 -14.36
CA THR A 608 -20.81 14.26 -12.98
C THR A 608 -21.83 14.94 -12.08
N GLN A 609 -22.62 14.16 -11.36
CA GLN A 609 -23.56 14.69 -10.38
C GLN A 609 -22.81 15.43 -9.26
N THR A 610 -23.25 16.64 -8.92
CA THR A 610 -22.70 17.44 -7.81
C THR A 610 -23.70 17.60 -6.67
N GLY A 611 -23.21 18.15 -5.54
CA GLY A 611 -24.00 18.27 -4.31
C GLY A 611 -24.25 16.92 -3.62
N PHE A 612 -23.37 15.95 -3.87
CA PHE A 612 -23.42 14.64 -3.23
C PHE A 612 -22.85 14.72 -1.81
N GLU A 613 -23.47 14.01 -0.86
CA GLU A 613 -22.99 13.95 0.52
C GLU A 613 -21.75 13.04 0.59
N ALA A 614 -20.85 13.31 1.55
CA ALA A 614 -19.66 12.50 1.76
C ALA A 614 -20.04 11.00 1.88
N GLY A 615 -19.36 10.13 1.13
CA GLY A 615 -19.62 8.68 1.15
C GLY A 615 -20.50 8.14 0.01
N THR A 616 -20.98 8.96 -0.94
CA THR A 616 -21.52 8.44 -2.22
C THR A 616 -20.52 8.54 -3.35
N SER A 617 -20.51 7.55 -4.23
CA SER A 617 -19.99 7.74 -5.58
C SER A 617 -20.98 8.58 -6.40
N PRO A 618 -20.57 9.72 -6.96
CA PRO A 618 -21.45 10.53 -7.81
C PRO A 618 -21.87 9.75 -9.05
N LEU A 619 -23.08 10.00 -9.56
CA LEU A 619 -23.50 9.47 -10.84
C LEU A 619 -22.70 10.18 -11.95
N THR A 620 -21.73 9.47 -12.51
CA THR A 620 -20.88 9.95 -13.59
C THR A 620 -21.18 9.20 -14.88
N ASN A 621 -21.40 9.93 -15.96
CA ASN A 621 -21.47 9.35 -17.30
C ASN A 621 -20.37 9.96 -18.16
N THR A 622 -19.64 9.11 -18.87
CA THR A 622 -18.67 9.54 -19.88
C THR A 622 -19.09 8.96 -21.23
N ILE A 623 -19.22 9.83 -22.23
CA ILE A 623 -19.57 9.46 -23.60
C ILE A 623 -18.55 10.06 -24.55
N ILE A 624 -18.12 9.24 -25.50
CA ILE A 624 -17.27 9.66 -26.61
C ILE A 624 -18.15 9.80 -27.85
N PHE A 625 -18.15 11.00 -28.44
CA PHE A 625 -18.79 11.30 -29.71
C PHE A 625 -17.73 11.47 -30.80
N GLY A 626 -18.05 11.12 -32.06
CA GLY A 626 -17.12 11.31 -33.18
C GLY A 626 -16.22 10.09 -33.40
N ARG A 627 -14.93 10.27 -33.74
CA ARG A 627 -14.17 9.34 -34.62
C ARG A 627 -14.13 7.82 -34.36
N GLU A 628 -14.55 7.30 -33.23
CA GLU A 628 -14.94 5.88 -33.07
C GLU A 628 -15.96 5.71 -31.92
N GLY A 629 -16.69 6.78 -31.63
CA GLY A 629 -17.74 6.89 -30.63
C GLY A 629 -19.13 6.92 -31.25
N VAL A 630 -20.12 7.37 -30.49
CA VAL A 630 -21.52 7.41 -30.92
C VAL A 630 -21.93 8.80 -31.41
N SER A 631 -22.85 8.89 -32.37
CA SER A 631 -23.47 10.16 -32.75
C SER A 631 -24.52 10.62 -31.73
N LYS A 632 -25.13 9.64 -31.03
CA LYS A 632 -26.00 9.82 -29.86
C LYS A 632 -25.72 8.72 -28.85
N GLY A 633 -25.57 9.07 -27.59
CA GLY A 633 -25.34 8.09 -26.51
C GLY A 633 -26.31 8.26 -25.37
N ALA A 634 -26.76 7.16 -24.76
CA ALA A 634 -27.64 7.24 -23.60
C ALA A 634 -26.85 7.63 -22.35
N ILE A 635 -27.28 8.69 -21.66
CA ILE A 635 -26.81 9.06 -20.32
C ILE A 635 -27.88 8.75 -19.27
N LYS A 636 -27.44 8.28 -18.11
CA LYS A 636 -28.27 8.04 -16.93
C LYS A 636 -28.28 9.28 -16.06
N LEU A 637 -29.47 9.82 -15.81
CA LEU A 637 -29.65 11.05 -15.03
C LEU A 637 -30.74 10.89 -13.97
N VAL A 638 -30.61 11.67 -12.90
CA VAL A 638 -31.63 11.91 -11.87
C VAL A 638 -31.80 13.43 -11.68
N PRO A 639 -32.90 13.91 -11.09
CA PRO A 639 -33.03 15.33 -10.77
C PRO A 639 -31.92 15.76 -9.79
N SER A 640 -30.97 16.57 -10.25
CA SER A 640 -29.82 17.02 -9.47
C SER A 640 -29.11 18.20 -10.14
N GLU A 641 -28.08 18.70 -9.48
CA GLU A 641 -27.07 19.57 -10.09
C GLU A 641 -25.93 18.72 -10.64
N TYR A 642 -25.34 19.17 -11.76
CA TYR A 642 -24.30 18.44 -12.48
C TYR A 642 -23.17 19.38 -12.91
N GLU A 643 -21.96 18.87 -12.85
CA GLU A 643 -20.80 19.39 -13.58
C GLU A 643 -20.70 18.73 -14.94
N VAL A 644 -20.36 19.51 -15.96
CA VAL A 644 -20.16 19.00 -17.32
C VAL A 644 -18.80 19.47 -17.81
N THR A 645 -17.98 18.53 -18.25
CA THR A 645 -16.76 18.82 -18.99
C THR A 645 -16.83 18.14 -20.34
N ALA A 646 -16.42 18.84 -21.38
CA ALA A 646 -16.21 18.20 -22.67
C ALA A 646 -14.90 18.68 -23.27
N ASN A 647 -14.12 17.75 -23.81
CA ASN A 647 -12.90 18.05 -24.55
C ASN A 647 -13.12 17.71 -26.03
N LEU A 648 -12.88 18.66 -26.92
CA LEU A 648 -12.95 18.46 -28.36
C LEU A 648 -11.53 18.25 -28.90
N ILE A 649 -11.33 17.16 -29.63
CA ILE A 649 -10.08 16.79 -30.28
C ILE A 649 -10.31 16.81 -31.80
N ASP A 650 -9.52 17.59 -32.53
CA ASP A 650 -9.52 17.67 -33.99
C ASP A 650 -8.32 16.86 -34.55
N TYR A 651 -8.64 15.80 -35.28
CA TYR A 651 -7.68 14.89 -35.91
C TYR A 651 -7.21 15.36 -37.28
N ASN A 652 -7.71 16.48 -37.80
CA ASN A 652 -7.04 17.13 -38.92
C ASN A 652 -5.75 17.83 -38.48
N GLY A 653 -5.55 17.94 -37.16
CA GLY A 653 -4.43 18.64 -36.55
C GLY A 653 -4.49 20.15 -36.77
N VAL A 654 -3.56 20.85 -36.15
CA VAL A 654 -3.37 22.29 -36.28
C VAL A 654 -1.90 22.59 -36.50
N THR A 655 -1.60 23.35 -37.54
CA THR A 655 -0.24 23.79 -37.86
C THR A 655 -0.10 25.28 -37.56
N ILE A 656 0.82 25.60 -36.65
CA ILE A 656 1.24 26.97 -36.37
C ILE A 656 2.46 27.26 -37.25
N PRO A 657 2.35 28.20 -38.20
CA PRO A 657 3.42 28.48 -39.14
C PRO A 657 4.66 29.01 -38.44
N ALA A 658 5.84 28.69 -38.98
CA ALA A 658 7.10 29.24 -38.48
C ALA A 658 7.09 30.78 -38.57
N ASN A 659 7.75 31.44 -37.62
CA ASN A 659 7.99 32.88 -37.58
C ASN A 659 6.71 33.75 -37.52
N CYS A 660 5.62 33.22 -36.96
CA CYS A 660 4.32 33.90 -36.93
C CYS A 660 4.21 35.04 -35.90
N SER A 661 5.07 35.09 -34.88
CA SER A 661 5.12 36.16 -33.88
C SER A 661 6.52 36.71 -33.78
N ARG A 662 6.63 38.02 -33.54
CA ARG A 662 7.89 38.71 -33.29
C ARG A 662 7.94 39.11 -31.83
N VAL A 663 8.92 38.59 -31.10
CA VAL A 663 9.19 38.97 -29.72
C VAL A 663 10.40 39.89 -29.71
N CYS A 664 10.36 40.92 -28.88
CA CYS A 664 11.50 41.81 -28.74
C CYS A 664 12.65 41.10 -28.00
N SER A 665 13.70 40.71 -28.71
CA SER A 665 14.86 40.04 -28.12
C SER A 665 15.82 41.03 -27.47
N LYS A 666 15.82 42.28 -27.94
CA LYS A 666 16.70 43.33 -27.41
C LYS A 666 16.01 44.68 -27.41
N ARG A 667 15.86 45.27 -26.22
CA ARG A 667 15.37 46.63 -26.05
C ARG A 667 16.54 47.63 -26.15
N GLY A 668 16.25 48.85 -26.61
CA GLY A 668 17.25 49.92 -26.74
C GLY A 668 17.90 50.33 -25.41
N LEU A 669 18.95 51.17 -25.47
CA LEU A 669 19.83 51.57 -24.36
C LEU A 669 19.10 52.19 -23.13
N LEU A 670 17.81 52.51 -23.24
CA LEU A 670 16.96 53.05 -22.17
C LEU A 670 15.70 52.20 -21.90
N GLY A 671 15.61 50.98 -22.44
CA GLY A 671 14.41 50.14 -22.36
C GLY A 671 13.25 50.60 -23.27
N ILE A 672 13.42 51.72 -23.98
CA ILE A 672 12.44 52.28 -24.92
C ILE A 672 12.77 51.81 -26.34
N GLY A 673 11.79 51.18 -26.99
CA GLY A 673 11.90 50.68 -28.36
C GLY A 673 12.62 49.33 -28.46
N CYS A 674 12.25 48.56 -29.48
CA CYS A 674 12.84 47.26 -29.76
C CYS A 674 13.87 47.36 -30.89
N THR A 675 15.13 47.00 -30.61
CA THR A 675 16.23 47.08 -31.58
C THR A 675 16.44 45.79 -32.35
N GLU A 676 16.13 44.64 -31.75
CA GLU A 676 16.21 43.34 -32.40
C GLU A 676 14.95 42.54 -32.06
N HIS A 677 14.38 41.88 -33.07
CA HIS A 677 13.23 41.01 -32.92
C HIS A 677 13.66 39.59 -33.24
N THR A 678 13.25 38.64 -32.41
CA THR A 678 13.29 37.20 -32.72
C THR A 678 11.91 36.74 -33.11
N TYR A 679 11.84 35.90 -34.13
CA TYR A 679 10.58 35.35 -34.61
C TYR A 679 10.38 33.95 -34.00
N PHE A 680 9.16 33.65 -33.56
CA PHE A 680 8.79 32.38 -32.94
C PHE A 680 7.42 31.91 -33.46
N PRO A 681 7.16 30.59 -33.48
CA PRO A 681 8.14 29.51 -33.30
C PRO A 681 9.01 29.35 -34.56
N ASP A 682 10.24 28.85 -34.41
CA ASP A 682 11.09 28.41 -35.54
C ASP A 682 11.69 27.05 -35.14
N PRO A 683 11.27 25.92 -35.76
CA PRO A 683 10.41 25.76 -36.94
C PRO A 683 8.89 25.86 -36.65
N GLU A 684 8.05 25.53 -37.64
CA GLU A 684 6.60 25.41 -37.47
C GLU A 684 6.22 24.35 -36.41
N VAL A 685 5.11 24.56 -35.71
CA VAL A 685 4.62 23.65 -34.67
C VAL A 685 3.37 22.95 -35.19
N VAL A 686 3.41 21.61 -35.24
CA VAL A 686 2.28 20.77 -35.67
C VAL A 686 1.70 20.07 -34.44
N LEU A 687 0.42 20.28 -34.18
CA LEU A 687 -0.36 19.55 -33.18
C LEU A 687 -1.28 18.56 -33.89
N ASP A 688 -0.98 17.27 -33.81
CA ASP A 688 -1.77 16.22 -34.46
C ASP A 688 -1.82 14.95 -33.57
N PRO A 689 -2.98 14.63 -32.95
CA PRO A 689 -4.24 15.39 -32.99
C PRO A 689 -4.19 16.64 -32.09
N ALA A 690 -5.05 17.62 -32.36
CA ALA A 690 -5.11 18.87 -31.61
C ALA A 690 -6.32 18.90 -30.64
N PRO A 691 -6.14 19.09 -29.32
CA PRO A 691 -7.25 19.34 -28.39
C PRO A 691 -7.79 20.77 -28.62
N TRP A 692 -8.62 20.94 -29.65
CA TRP A 692 -8.94 22.22 -30.26
C TRP A 692 -10.33 22.77 -29.88
N GLY A 693 -10.71 22.55 -28.62
CA GLY A 693 -11.97 23.06 -28.09
C GLY A 693 -12.45 22.30 -26.85
N GLY A 694 -13.61 22.71 -26.34
CA GLY A 694 -14.21 22.08 -25.18
C GLY A 694 -15.32 22.92 -24.55
N VAL A 695 -15.76 22.51 -23.37
CA VAL A 695 -16.64 23.31 -22.50
C VAL A 695 -16.45 22.88 -21.05
N GLU A 696 -16.53 23.84 -20.13
CA GLU A 696 -16.55 23.60 -18.69
C GLU A 696 -17.79 24.25 -18.05
N ILE A 697 -18.71 23.41 -17.57
CA ILE A 697 -19.89 23.83 -16.81
C ILE A 697 -19.70 23.39 -15.37
N LYS A 698 -19.16 24.30 -14.56
CA LYS A 698 -18.84 24.08 -13.15
C LYS A 698 -19.27 25.28 -12.32
N THR A 699 -19.24 25.12 -11.00
CA THR A 699 -19.64 26.21 -10.07
C THR A 699 -18.86 27.50 -10.29
N SER A 700 -17.55 27.40 -10.58
CA SER A 700 -16.66 28.54 -10.83
C SER A 700 -16.89 29.26 -12.17
N THR A 701 -17.58 28.62 -13.13
CA THR A 701 -17.56 29.02 -14.53
C THR A 701 -18.92 29.58 -14.94
N THR A 702 -19.85 28.69 -15.23
CA THR A 702 -21.19 28.96 -15.71
C THR A 702 -22.23 28.67 -14.64
N GLY A 703 -21.84 28.10 -13.50
CA GLY A 703 -22.75 27.51 -12.54
C GLY A 703 -23.21 26.12 -12.98
N LEU A 704 -23.63 25.31 -12.02
CA LEU A 704 -23.98 23.91 -12.25
C LEU A 704 -25.18 23.75 -13.17
N LEU A 705 -25.16 22.70 -14.01
CA LEU A 705 -26.31 22.28 -14.81
C LEU A 705 -27.38 21.71 -13.87
N LYS A 706 -28.48 22.45 -13.70
CA LYS A 706 -29.61 22.02 -12.86
C LYS A 706 -30.62 21.26 -13.70
N ILE A 707 -30.83 20.00 -13.35
CA ILE A 707 -31.76 19.11 -14.03
C ILE A 707 -32.95 18.82 -13.10
N THR A 708 -34.15 19.15 -13.55
CA THR A 708 -35.39 18.91 -12.81
C THR A 708 -36.09 17.62 -13.26
N SER A 709 -36.93 17.04 -12.39
CA SER A 709 -37.77 15.90 -12.76
C SER A 709 -38.65 16.21 -13.98
N ALA A 710 -39.19 17.43 -14.09
CA ALA A 710 -40.04 17.80 -15.23
C ALA A 710 -39.27 17.80 -16.55
N GLN A 711 -38.01 18.25 -16.57
CA GLN A 711 -37.18 18.19 -17.78
C GLN A 711 -36.89 16.74 -18.16
N LEU A 712 -36.51 15.90 -17.20
CA LEU A 712 -36.25 14.49 -17.48
C LEU A 712 -37.52 13.71 -17.89
N ASP A 713 -38.72 14.17 -17.53
CA ASP A 713 -39.99 13.48 -17.83
C ASP A 713 -40.52 13.84 -19.22
N ASN A 714 -40.21 15.05 -19.69
CA ASN A 714 -40.77 15.62 -20.92
C ASN A 714 -39.78 15.63 -22.09
N SER A 715 -38.53 15.22 -21.87
CA SER A 715 -37.48 15.29 -22.89
C SER A 715 -36.89 13.92 -23.20
N GLN A 716 -36.57 13.73 -24.48
CA GLN A 716 -35.96 12.49 -24.98
C GLN A 716 -34.49 12.66 -25.34
N GLU A 717 -34.05 13.90 -25.50
CA GLU A 717 -32.69 14.25 -25.89
C GLU A 717 -32.17 15.46 -25.09
N LEU A 718 -30.87 15.43 -24.77
CA LEU A 718 -30.12 16.52 -24.16
C LEU A 718 -28.99 16.91 -25.12
N ASP A 719 -29.10 18.08 -25.74
CA ASP A 719 -28.12 18.61 -26.67
C ASP A 719 -27.03 19.38 -25.91
N PHE A 720 -25.83 18.84 -25.86
CA PHE A 720 -24.63 19.52 -25.38
C PHE A 720 -24.02 20.37 -26.49
N ARG A 721 -23.40 21.47 -26.10
CA ARG A 721 -22.74 22.40 -27.02
C ARG A 721 -21.32 22.61 -26.57
N VAL A 722 -20.37 22.35 -27.46
CA VAL A 722 -18.94 22.48 -27.20
C VAL A 722 -18.34 23.58 -28.04
N LEU A 723 -17.44 24.36 -27.47
CA LEU A 723 -16.74 25.41 -28.21
C LEU A 723 -15.68 24.77 -29.08
N LYS A 724 -15.60 25.17 -30.35
CA LYS A 724 -14.52 24.82 -31.26
C LYS A 724 -13.71 26.09 -31.54
N LEU A 725 -12.40 26.03 -31.30
CA LEU A 725 -11.49 27.10 -31.72
C LEU A 725 -11.40 27.07 -33.26
N PRO A 726 -11.32 28.23 -33.95
CA PRO A 726 -11.34 28.24 -35.40
C PRO A 726 -10.07 27.64 -35.97
N ASN A 727 -10.17 27.16 -37.20
CA ASN A 727 -8.99 26.73 -37.94
C ASN A 727 -8.10 27.94 -38.26
N LEU A 728 -6.84 27.85 -37.84
CA LEU A 728 -5.83 28.91 -37.96
C LEU A 728 -5.56 29.38 -39.39
N GLN A 729 -5.81 28.53 -40.38
CA GLN A 729 -5.63 28.89 -41.79
C GLN A 729 -6.74 29.81 -42.31
N ASN A 730 -7.90 29.83 -41.64
CA ASN A 730 -9.09 30.59 -42.03
C ASN A 730 -9.34 31.82 -41.13
N SER A 731 -8.52 32.06 -40.11
CA SER A 731 -8.65 33.24 -39.25
C SER A 731 -8.29 34.52 -40.03
N VAL A 732 -8.94 35.64 -39.70
CA VAL A 732 -8.62 36.96 -40.29
C VAL A 732 -8.05 37.85 -39.17
N PRO A 733 -6.78 38.32 -39.27
CA PRO A 733 -5.82 38.06 -40.34
C PRO A 733 -5.30 36.60 -40.34
N PRO A 734 -4.94 36.06 -41.52
CA PRO A 734 -4.33 34.74 -41.63
C PRO A 734 -2.95 34.76 -40.98
N GLY A 735 -2.71 33.85 -40.04
CA GLY A 735 -1.44 33.77 -39.30
C GLY A 735 -1.61 33.84 -37.78
N ALA A 736 -2.41 32.94 -37.23
CA ALA A 736 -2.39 32.63 -35.82
C ALA A 736 -1.00 32.20 -35.36
N CYS A 737 -0.54 32.74 -34.24
CA CYS A 737 0.71 32.33 -33.62
C CYS A 737 0.52 31.71 -32.24
N LEU A 738 1.60 31.53 -31.48
CA LEU A 738 1.63 31.00 -30.11
C LEU A 738 0.54 31.57 -29.18
N GLU A 739 0.17 32.84 -29.35
CA GLU A 739 -0.94 33.48 -28.61
C GLU A 739 -2.28 32.73 -28.74
N GLN A 740 -2.46 31.91 -29.78
CA GLN A 740 -3.67 31.10 -29.96
C GLN A 740 -3.61 29.74 -29.27
N LEU A 741 -2.41 29.24 -28.92
CA LEU A 741 -2.30 28.12 -27.98
C LEU A 741 -2.71 28.52 -26.58
N GLU A 742 -2.44 29.77 -26.19
CA GLU A 742 -2.91 30.33 -24.90
C GLU A 742 -4.44 30.36 -24.82
N GLU A 743 -5.16 30.32 -25.95
CA GLU A 743 -6.62 30.27 -25.97
C GLU A 743 -7.18 28.90 -25.60
N MET A 744 -6.38 27.83 -25.73
CA MET A 744 -6.76 26.50 -25.24
C MET A 744 -6.90 26.49 -23.72
N ASP A 745 -6.06 27.27 -23.03
CA ASP A 745 -6.12 27.42 -21.57
C ASP A 745 -7.30 28.30 -21.11
N LYS A 746 -7.98 28.99 -22.04
CA LYS A 746 -9.10 29.89 -21.75
C LYS A 746 -10.49 29.27 -22.00
N ILE A 747 -10.59 27.95 -22.18
CA ILE A 747 -11.89 27.27 -22.34
C ILE A 747 -12.82 27.54 -21.15
N ASP A 748 -12.29 27.70 -19.93
CA ASP A 748 -13.05 28.12 -18.75
C ASP A 748 -13.69 29.51 -18.93
N ASP A 749 -12.88 30.48 -19.35
CA ASP A 749 -13.28 31.86 -19.58
C ASP A 749 -14.30 31.97 -20.73
N TYR A 750 -14.10 31.19 -21.79
CA TYR A 750 -15.06 31.12 -22.89
C TYR A 750 -16.37 30.49 -22.46
N SER A 751 -16.32 29.40 -21.68
CA SER A 751 -17.53 28.77 -21.15
C SER A 751 -18.31 29.77 -20.29
N ARG A 752 -17.61 30.53 -19.44
CA ARG A 752 -18.19 31.59 -18.60
C ARG A 752 -18.81 32.72 -19.42
N THR A 753 -18.09 33.21 -20.43
CA THR A 753 -18.53 34.30 -21.31
C THR A 753 -19.75 33.90 -22.13
N TYR A 754 -19.75 32.66 -22.66
CA TYR A 754 -20.80 32.10 -23.52
C TYR A 754 -21.74 31.16 -22.78
N LYS A 755 -21.97 31.43 -21.49
CA LYS A 755 -22.77 30.58 -20.62
C LYS A 755 -24.14 30.24 -21.21
N ALA A 756 -24.85 31.21 -21.78
CA ALA A 756 -26.19 30.98 -22.30
C ALA A 756 -26.20 30.08 -23.54
N GLU A 757 -25.13 30.17 -24.33
CA GLU A 757 -24.94 29.48 -25.59
C GLU A 757 -24.44 28.06 -25.38
N VAL A 758 -23.57 27.81 -24.40
CA VAL A 758 -22.98 26.48 -24.13
C VAL A 758 -23.81 25.61 -23.20
N MET A 759 -24.77 26.19 -22.46
CA MET A 759 -25.66 25.42 -21.59
C MET A 759 -26.48 24.39 -22.38
N PRO A 760 -26.52 23.11 -21.92
CA PRO A 760 -27.24 22.06 -22.60
C PRO A 760 -28.74 22.34 -22.72
N VAL A 761 -29.32 21.93 -23.86
CA VAL A 761 -30.73 22.18 -24.16
C VAL A 761 -31.49 20.85 -24.22
N PHE A 762 -32.53 20.76 -23.40
CA PHE A 762 -33.48 19.66 -23.41
C PHE A 762 -34.42 19.76 -24.62
N LYS A 763 -34.67 18.63 -25.28
CA LYS A 763 -35.55 18.52 -26.45
C LYS A 763 -36.72 17.57 -26.23
#